data_AF-A0A960X163-F1
#
_entry.id   AF-A0A960X163-F1
#
_cell.length_a   1.000
_cell.length_b   1.000
_cell.length_c   1.000
_cell.angle_alpha   90.00
_cell.angle_beta   90.00
_cell.angle_gamma   90.00
#
_symmetry.space_group_name_H-M   'P 1'
#
loop_
_entity.id
_entity.type
_entity.pdbx_description
1 polymer ?
#
loop_
_entity_poly.entity_id
_entity_poly.type
_entity_poly.pdbx_seq_one_letter_code
_entity_poly.pdbx_strand_id
1 'polypeptide(L)'
;MVNHRLTLFLALLLPMHVLPAAPADTPTTERSFTLKVLPLLKAKCFACHGEDPKKIKGELNMLTREGLLKGGEDSDKVLVPGDAKSSTMYVAMTWADKDLEMPPKENDRLKPEEIELVRGWIDAGAPWPSEAEQKKLREAEWSVASNEDGVILKSSGGLADAWTYRRYRPEDIWGFQPVKKPVIADSQTTSPIDQFIAAKLAKAKAEPSPQADPLTLIRRATFDLIGLPPTPEESAGFQAAWKADSTKAWSALIDRLLESPHYGERWAQHWLDVARYADTGGMANDFERSNMWRYRDYVIRSLNNDKPYNQFVLEQLAGDQLADASALKRLGGDAKRLAEVRKKGDYTQEETECIVATGYLRMGPWDNAMVKDEEAQQIYRDDLVNAIGQTFLATTMRCFKCHDHKFDPLPTRDYYRVYAAISGVQMAERPLNFTPEERRDGFAEGKAHVERMLSFAKGEKDKIVEQRETAAREWFKQHGLPYKPSDARQKLDDEVKPPRNVGLDYMAEGQLKVREQDEWIWQRALERYEPMMQSVYDGPDPKLNFKSARSLRMPQVINVGYRPETHIFTGGSLEAPGEKVQPGVLSAVGLSIEGAQGDPYVLPEDLTNRRLGLAKWIADARNPLTTRSIVNRLWEYHFGKPIAGTPNNFGVKGAKPTHPELLDWLAADFVEHGWTMKRMHKLIMMSKAYQMATGHPQMAKLKNDDPNNDLFAYFPTRRLTAEELRDSMLHITGELNPTLGGLPIMPEMNMEVALQPRMIQFSLAPAYQPSRTPQQRNRRSIYVYRVRGQADPFLEVFNQPNPNDSCDLRDSASVSPQAFTMMNSDLITDRAIAFALRVQKETKTPEAQINRSFQLALGRSPSAAELKRLTTYLGEMKQYHRGVQPKPVTYPTRITRSLVEEFSGKIFEYEEILPAFENYVPDKKPADVSAETRALADVCLALFNSPEFAYLY
;
A
#
# COMPACT_ATOMS: atom_id res chain seq x y z
N MET A 1 -72.06 -36.27 51.26
CA MET A 1 -72.40 -35.49 52.48
C MET A 1 -72.34 -34.02 52.06
N VAL A 2 -73.43 -33.34 51.64
CA VAL A 2 -74.58 -32.85 52.45
C VAL A 2 -74.03 -31.95 53.58
N ASN A 3 -74.25 -30.63 53.74
CA ASN A 3 -75.28 -29.62 53.40
C ASN A 3 -74.60 -28.22 53.42
N HIS A 4 -74.83 -27.26 52.50
CA HIS A 4 -75.95 -26.31 52.30
C HIS A 4 -76.13 -25.15 53.33
N ARG A 5 -75.95 -23.90 52.85
CA ARG A 5 -76.84 -22.68 52.94
C ARG A 5 -76.10 -21.45 52.37
N LEU A 6 -76.40 -20.95 51.16
CA LEU A 6 -77.47 -20.02 50.73
C LEU A 6 -77.33 -18.58 51.29
N THR A 7 -76.85 -17.60 50.49
CA THR A 7 -77.41 -16.22 50.47
C THR A 7 -77.08 -15.45 49.18
N LEU A 8 -78.06 -14.63 48.80
CA LEU A 8 -78.33 -13.82 47.61
C LEU A 8 -77.37 -12.65 47.31
N PHE A 9 -77.34 -12.30 46.01
CA PHE A 9 -76.98 -11.05 45.33
C PHE A 9 -77.01 -9.71 46.10
N LEU A 10 -75.97 -8.88 45.89
CA LEU A 10 -76.12 -7.47 45.50
C LEU A 10 -74.85 -6.98 44.77
N ALA A 11 -74.99 -6.58 43.51
CA ALA A 11 -73.93 -5.94 42.73
C ALA A 11 -73.82 -4.46 43.12
N LEU A 12 -72.66 -4.05 43.62
CA LEU A 12 -72.28 -2.65 43.78
C LEU A 12 -71.33 -2.26 42.64
N LEU A 13 -71.83 -1.40 41.75
CA LEU A 13 -71.04 -0.62 40.79
C LEU A 13 -70.09 0.31 41.56
N LEU A 14 -68.79 0.03 41.50
CA LEU A 14 -67.73 0.97 41.86
C LEU A 14 -67.19 1.62 40.57
N PRO A 15 -67.14 2.96 40.46
CA PRO A 15 -66.57 3.62 39.30
C PRO A 15 -65.06 3.42 39.33
N MET A 16 -64.51 2.73 38.32
CA MET A 16 -63.09 2.78 37.99
C MET A 16 -62.72 4.25 37.77
N HIS A 17 -62.06 4.85 38.77
CA HIS A 17 -61.37 6.10 38.58
C HIS A 17 -60.19 5.81 37.67
N VAL A 18 -60.28 6.27 36.43
CA VAL A 18 -59.14 6.43 35.53
C VAL A 18 -58.22 7.43 36.22
N LEU A 19 -57.13 6.94 36.79
CA LEU A 19 -56.02 7.79 37.22
C LEU A 19 -55.50 8.51 35.95
N PRO A 20 -55.33 9.84 35.98
CA PRO A 20 -54.63 10.53 34.89
C PRO A 20 -53.23 9.94 34.76
N ALA A 21 -52.78 9.69 33.53
CA ALA A 21 -51.38 9.42 33.28
C ALA A 21 -50.54 10.51 33.96
N ALA A 22 -49.55 10.11 34.76
CA ALA A 22 -48.63 11.06 35.37
C ALA A 22 -48.09 12.00 34.29
N PRO A 23 -48.05 13.33 34.51
CA PRO A 23 -47.44 14.25 33.55
C PRO A 23 -46.02 13.77 33.30
N ALA A 24 -45.69 13.49 32.04
CA ALA A 24 -44.34 13.17 31.64
C ALA A 24 -43.41 14.29 32.12
N ASP A 25 -42.25 13.92 32.66
CA ASP A 25 -41.30 14.88 33.20
C ASP A 25 -40.82 15.80 32.07
N THR A 26 -41.38 17.02 32.01
CA THR A 26 -41.22 17.98 30.89
C THR A 26 -39.76 18.17 30.45
N PRO A 27 -38.78 18.30 31.37
CA PRO A 27 -37.37 18.41 31.00
C PRO A 27 -36.83 17.19 30.24
N THR A 28 -37.31 15.99 30.58
CA THR A 28 -36.90 14.73 29.93
C THR A 28 -37.47 14.64 28.50
N THR A 29 -38.70 15.12 28.29
CA THR A 29 -39.34 15.13 26.98
C THR A 29 -38.82 16.23 26.05
N GLU A 30 -38.50 17.42 26.57
CA GLU A 30 -37.84 18.50 25.80
C GLU A 30 -36.43 18.10 25.36
N ARG A 31 -35.69 17.39 26.24
CA ARG A 31 -34.40 16.79 25.90
C ARG A 31 -34.54 15.76 24.77
N SER A 32 -35.49 14.83 24.89
CA SER A 32 -35.75 13.81 23.86
C SER A 32 -36.14 14.45 22.52
N PHE A 33 -37.01 15.46 22.53
CA PHE A 33 -37.36 16.21 21.33
C PHE A 33 -36.12 16.84 20.68
N THR A 34 -35.34 17.61 21.46
CA THR A 34 -34.18 18.35 20.97
C THR A 34 -33.11 17.43 20.38
N LEU A 35 -32.83 16.30 21.03
CA LEU A 35 -31.72 15.42 20.69
C LEU A 35 -32.07 14.29 19.71
N LYS A 36 -33.35 13.88 19.63
CA LYS A 36 -33.78 12.71 18.86
C LYS A 36 -34.85 13.04 17.81
N VAL A 37 -35.94 13.67 18.22
CA VAL A 37 -37.10 13.92 17.32
C VAL A 37 -36.80 15.03 16.32
N LEU A 38 -36.33 16.19 16.77
CA LEU A 38 -36.06 17.33 15.87
C LEU A 38 -35.03 16.99 14.77
N PRO A 39 -33.89 16.32 15.06
CA PRO A 39 -32.99 15.85 14.01
C PRO A 39 -33.66 14.89 13.01
N LEU A 40 -34.54 14.00 13.49
CA LEU A 40 -35.30 13.09 12.64
C LEU A 40 -36.24 13.85 11.70
N LEU A 41 -36.98 14.84 12.21
CA LEU A 41 -37.85 15.70 11.41
C LEU A 41 -37.07 16.50 10.36
N LYS A 42 -35.92 17.06 10.74
CA LYS A 42 -35.01 17.76 9.81
C LYS A 42 -34.57 16.84 8.67
N ALA A 43 -34.13 15.62 8.99
CA ALA A 43 -33.60 14.69 8.01
C ALA A 43 -34.66 14.07 7.10
N LYS A 44 -35.87 13.83 7.61
CA LYS A 44 -36.90 13.02 6.91
C LYS A 44 -38.10 13.81 6.42
N CYS A 45 -38.37 14.99 6.97
CA CYS A 45 -39.60 15.73 6.73
C CYS A 45 -39.37 17.12 6.12
N PHE A 46 -38.35 17.87 6.58
CA PHE A 46 -38.21 19.29 6.25
C PHE A 46 -37.91 19.58 4.78
N ALA A 47 -37.28 18.66 4.05
CA ALA A 47 -37.03 18.85 2.61
C ALA A 47 -38.33 19.03 1.79
N CYS A 48 -39.44 18.43 2.22
CA CYS A 48 -40.76 18.58 1.57
C CYS A 48 -41.73 19.49 2.34
N HIS A 49 -41.48 19.73 3.63
CA HIS A 49 -42.40 20.44 4.53
C HIS A 49 -41.74 21.59 5.33
N GLY A 50 -40.64 22.17 4.84
CA GLY A 50 -39.95 23.23 5.57
C GLY A 50 -38.84 24.02 4.87
N GLU A 51 -37.98 23.44 4.03
CA GLU A 51 -36.75 24.12 3.57
C GLU A 51 -36.98 25.29 2.59
N ASP A 52 -37.92 25.17 1.67
CA ASP A 52 -38.26 26.22 0.70
C ASP A 52 -39.78 26.45 0.71
N PRO A 53 -40.27 27.65 1.08
CA PRO A 53 -41.70 27.97 1.08
C PRO A 53 -42.39 27.71 -0.25
N LYS A 54 -41.66 27.74 -1.38
CA LYS A 54 -42.19 27.45 -2.73
C LYS A 54 -42.25 25.96 -3.05
N LYS A 55 -41.69 25.10 -2.20
CA LYS A 55 -41.63 23.63 -2.35
C LYS A 55 -42.34 22.88 -1.23
N ILE A 56 -43.00 23.60 -0.31
CA ILE A 56 -43.82 22.99 0.73
C ILE A 56 -44.98 22.24 0.06
N LYS A 57 -45.08 20.93 0.32
CA LYS A 57 -46.18 20.09 -0.16
C LYS A 57 -47.35 20.11 0.83
N GLY A 58 -48.58 20.15 0.30
CA GLY A 58 -49.83 20.10 1.08
C GLY A 58 -49.98 21.24 2.08
N GLU A 59 -49.38 22.41 1.81
CA GLU A 59 -49.34 23.59 2.68
C GLU A 59 -48.86 23.34 4.13
N LEU A 60 -48.28 22.16 4.40
CA LEU A 60 -47.89 21.73 5.73
C LEU A 60 -46.50 22.26 6.09
N ASN A 61 -46.44 23.18 7.06
CA ASN A 61 -45.19 23.71 7.61
C ASN A 61 -44.80 22.99 8.91
N MET A 62 -43.69 22.24 8.88
CA MET A 62 -43.17 21.48 10.02
C MET A 62 -42.00 22.15 10.75
N LEU A 63 -41.63 23.38 10.38
CA LEU A 63 -40.48 24.07 10.98
C LEU A 63 -40.71 24.55 12.42
N THR A 64 -41.97 24.75 12.80
CA THR A 64 -42.35 25.20 14.15
C THR A 64 -43.52 24.39 14.67
N ARG A 65 -43.68 24.40 16.00
CA ARG A 65 -44.83 23.78 16.66
C ARG A 65 -46.14 24.43 16.20
N GLU A 66 -46.17 25.74 16.04
CA GLU A 66 -47.35 26.48 15.56
C GLU A 66 -47.72 26.07 14.13
N GLY A 67 -46.74 25.81 13.26
CA GLY A 67 -46.98 25.30 11.91
C GLY A 67 -47.62 23.91 11.93
N LEU A 68 -47.10 23.00 12.75
CA LEU A 68 -47.67 21.66 12.93
C LEU A 68 -49.09 21.67 13.52
N LEU A 69 -49.36 22.59 14.45
CA LEU A 69 -50.69 22.76 15.05
C LEU A 69 -51.69 23.46 14.11
N LYS A 70 -51.21 24.29 13.17
CA LYS A 70 -52.05 24.93 12.15
C LYS A 70 -52.58 23.90 11.14
N GLY A 71 -51.86 22.81 10.92
CA GLY A 71 -52.20 21.78 9.94
C GLY A 71 -51.77 22.13 8.51
N GLY A 72 -52.21 21.30 7.56
CA GLY A 72 -51.98 21.48 6.12
C GLY A 72 -53.30 21.36 5.33
N GLU A 73 -53.19 21.34 4.01
CA GLU A 73 -54.31 21.24 3.07
C GLU A 73 -55.23 20.04 3.35
N ASP A 74 -54.64 18.87 3.64
CA ASP A 74 -55.37 17.61 3.79
C ASP A 74 -55.85 17.33 5.23
N SER A 75 -55.35 18.06 6.23
CA SER A 75 -55.68 17.81 7.64
C SER A 75 -55.38 19.02 8.51
N ASP A 76 -56.36 19.43 9.32
CA ASP A 76 -56.19 20.40 10.41
C ASP A 76 -55.61 19.77 11.69
N LYS A 77 -55.66 18.43 11.81
CA LYS A 77 -55.15 17.64 12.95
C LYS A 77 -53.81 16.96 12.70
N VAL A 78 -52.88 17.67 12.05
CA VAL A 78 -51.54 17.10 11.76
C VAL A 78 -50.81 16.72 13.05
N LEU A 79 -50.91 17.56 14.07
CA LEU A 79 -50.38 17.33 15.41
C LEU A 79 -51.46 17.56 16.46
N VAL A 80 -51.80 16.54 17.23
CA VAL A 80 -52.72 16.59 18.38
C VAL A 80 -51.92 16.29 19.64
N PRO A 81 -51.47 17.32 20.39
CA PRO A 81 -50.70 17.13 21.62
C PRO A 81 -51.42 16.23 22.63
N GLY A 82 -50.74 15.19 23.11
CA GLY A 82 -51.27 14.23 24.07
C GLY A 82 -52.02 13.03 23.44
N ASP A 83 -52.18 13.02 22.11
CA ASP A 83 -52.84 11.92 21.41
C ASP A 83 -52.19 11.66 20.03
N ALA A 84 -51.15 10.82 20.03
CA ALA A 84 -50.46 10.44 18.80
C ALA A 84 -51.38 9.70 17.81
N LYS A 85 -52.33 8.89 18.31
CA LYS A 85 -53.22 8.10 17.44
C LYS A 85 -54.17 8.97 16.64
N SER A 86 -54.55 10.13 17.19
CA SER A 86 -55.37 11.13 16.51
C SER A 86 -54.55 12.14 15.69
N SER A 87 -53.21 12.07 15.72
CA SER A 87 -52.33 12.96 14.96
C SER A 87 -52.04 12.38 13.57
N THR A 88 -52.50 13.06 12.51
CA THR A 88 -52.34 12.58 11.12
C THR A 88 -50.88 12.33 10.74
N MET A 89 -49.95 13.12 11.27
CA MET A 89 -48.51 12.93 11.05
C MET A 89 -48.03 11.55 11.55
N TYR A 90 -48.45 11.12 12.73
CA TYR A 90 -48.07 9.81 13.26
C TYR A 90 -48.69 8.69 12.43
N VAL A 91 -49.97 8.80 12.08
CA VAL A 91 -50.66 7.80 11.23
C VAL A 91 -49.95 7.68 9.87
N ALA A 92 -49.62 8.80 9.23
CA ALA A 92 -48.86 8.82 7.97
C ALA A 92 -47.48 8.16 8.12
N MET A 93 -46.78 8.36 9.24
CA MET A 93 -45.49 7.72 9.51
C MET A 93 -45.58 6.19 9.66
N THR A 94 -46.71 5.66 10.12
CA THR A 94 -46.92 4.20 10.23
C THR A 94 -47.20 3.51 8.91
N TRP A 95 -47.63 4.25 7.89
CA TRP A 95 -48.08 3.71 6.59
C TRP A 95 -49.20 2.66 6.73
N ALA A 96 -49.93 2.68 7.85
CA ALA A 96 -51.08 1.81 8.06
C ALA A 96 -52.28 2.22 7.19
N ASP A 97 -52.35 3.50 6.82
CA ASP A 97 -53.33 4.06 5.91
C ASP A 97 -52.69 4.27 4.52
N LYS A 98 -53.30 3.66 3.49
CA LYS A 98 -52.80 3.73 2.10
C LYS A 98 -53.09 5.09 1.45
N ASP A 99 -54.03 5.85 1.99
CA ASP A 99 -54.41 7.16 1.47
C ASP A 99 -53.52 8.29 2.04
N LEU A 100 -52.67 7.99 3.03
CA LEU A 100 -51.74 8.93 3.68
C LEU A 100 -50.24 8.62 3.41
N GLU A 101 -49.97 7.82 2.37
CA GLU A 101 -48.61 7.42 1.99
C GLU A 101 -47.79 8.61 1.45
N MET A 102 -46.75 9.01 2.18
CA MET A 102 -45.88 10.13 1.81
C MET A 102 -44.59 9.64 1.13
N PRO A 103 -44.06 10.33 0.08
CA PRO A 103 -42.72 10.05 -0.44
C PRO A 103 -41.67 10.29 0.67
N PRO A 104 -40.69 9.39 0.87
CA PRO A 104 -39.91 8.77 -0.21
C PRO A 104 -40.17 7.25 -0.37
N LYS A 105 -39.42 6.61 -1.28
CA LYS A 105 -39.55 5.17 -1.62
C LYS A 105 -39.45 4.29 -0.37
N GLU A 106 -39.95 3.05 -0.44
CA GLU A 106 -39.95 2.07 0.66
C GLU A 106 -38.63 1.98 1.47
N ASN A 107 -37.49 2.18 0.81
CA ASN A 107 -36.15 2.18 1.42
C ASN A 107 -35.87 3.37 2.38
N ASP A 108 -36.67 4.43 2.35
CA ASP A 108 -36.49 5.62 3.17
C ASP A 108 -37.47 5.74 4.35
N ARG A 109 -38.35 4.71 4.53
CA ARG A 109 -39.29 4.62 5.65
C ARG A 109 -38.59 4.78 6.99
N LEU A 110 -39.31 5.39 7.92
CA LEU A 110 -38.87 5.44 9.32
C LEU A 110 -38.86 4.03 9.91
N LYS A 111 -37.87 3.76 10.74
CA LYS A 111 -37.81 2.51 11.49
C LYS A 111 -38.85 2.51 12.61
N PRO A 112 -39.32 1.34 13.08
CA PRO A 112 -40.26 1.26 14.19
C PRO A 112 -39.82 2.06 15.43
N GLU A 113 -38.53 2.07 15.74
CA GLU A 113 -37.99 2.82 16.89
C GLU A 113 -38.09 4.34 16.69
N GLU A 114 -37.91 4.81 15.45
CA GLU A 114 -38.03 6.23 15.09
C GLU A 114 -39.49 6.70 15.16
N ILE A 115 -40.42 5.85 14.72
CA ILE A 115 -41.85 6.08 14.82
C ILE A 115 -42.28 6.17 16.30
N GLU A 116 -41.77 5.27 17.15
CA GLU A 116 -42.05 5.28 18.58
C GLU A 116 -41.48 6.50 19.30
N LEU A 117 -40.32 7.02 18.88
CA LEU A 117 -39.78 8.28 19.39
C LEU A 117 -40.72 9.46 19.12
N VAL A 118 -41.25 9.54 17.89
CA VAL A 118 -42.20 10.60 17.52
C VAL A 118 -43.53 10.41 18.25
N ARG A 119 -44.03 9.17 18.37
CA ARG A 119 -45.23 8.85 19.16
C ARG A 119 -45.11 9.33 20.59
N GLY A 120 -44.02 8.94 21.27
CA GLY A 120 -43.77 9.31 22.65
C GLY A 120 -43.67 10.82 22.86
N TRP A 121 -43.10 11.55 21.89
CA TRP A 121 -43.07 13.01 21.93
C TRP A 121 -44.47 13.63 21.77
N ILE A 122 -45.30 13.12 20.87
CA ILE A 122 -46.67 13.62 20.68
C ILE A 122 -47.51 13.33 21.92
N ASP A 123 -47.48 12.09 22.43
CA ASP A 123 -48.22 11.67 23.63
C ASP A 123 -47.80 12.47 24.87
N ALA A 124 -46.56 12.97 24.92
CA ALA A 124 -46.06 13.87 25.95
C ALA A 124 -46.49 15.34 25.80
N GLY A 125 -47.39 15.66 24.86
CA GLY A 125 -47.87 17.03 24.62
C GLY A 125 -47.05 17.82 23.60
N ALA A 126 -46.18 17.13 22.85
CA ALA A 126 -45.34 17.69 21.79
C ALA A 126 -44.59 18.97 22.20
N PRO A 127 -43.80 18.95 23.29
CA PRO A 127 -43.05 20.12 23.73
C PRO A 127 -42.02 20.51 22.65
N TRP A 128 -41.90 21.82 22.39
CA TRP A 128 -40.97 22.39 21.43
C TRP A 128 -40.20 23.54 22.11
N PRO A 129 -39.08 23.25 22.77
CA PRO A 129 -38.31 24.25 23.52
C PRO A 129 -37.78 25.34 22.57
N SER A 130 -37.55 26.53 23.13
CA SER A 130 -36.92 27.65 22.40
C SER A 130 -35.53 27.28 21.89
N GLU A 131 -35.02 27.94 20.85
CA GLU A 131 -33.67 27.66 20.32
C GLU A 131 -32.58 27.81 21.39
N ALA A 132 -32.76 28.75 22.34
CA ALA A 132 -31.83 28.93 23.46
C ALA A 132 -31.81 27.72 24.41
N GLU A 133 -32.98 27.17 24.76
CA GLU A 133 -33.05 25.97 25.61
C GLU A 133 -32.60 24.73 24.84
N GLN A 134 -32.94 24.62 23.55
CA GLN A 134 -32.42 23.56 22.69
C GLN A 134 -30.88 23.56 22.65
N LYS A 135 -30.26 24.74 22.53
CA LYS A 135 -28.80 24.90 22.55
C LYS A 135 -28.22 24.43 23.88
N LYS A 136 -28.80 24.87 25.01
CA LYS A 136 -28.37 24.46 26.35
C LYS A 136 -28.49 22.94 26.56
N LEU A 137 -29.57 22.32 26.08
CA LEU A 137 -29.76 20.87 26.13
C LEU A 137 -28.71 20.12 25.27
N ARG A 138 -28.38 20.64 24.09
CA ARG A 138 -27.30 20.09 23.25
C ARG A 138 -25.93 20.22 23.93
N GLU A 139 -25.59 21.39 24.47
CA GLU A 139 -24.32 21.62 25.17
C GLU A 139 -24.18 20.73 26.41
N ALA A 140 -25.26 20.57 27.18
CA ALA A 140 -25.31 19.64 28.30
C ALA A 140 -25.05 18.20 27.83
N GLU A 141 -25.68 17.75 26.74
CA GLU A 141 -25.46 16.42 26.17
C GLU A 141 -24.03 16.23 25.67
N TRP A 142 -23.47 17.23 25.00
CA TRP A 142 -22.10 17.23 24.47
C TRP A 142 -21.03 17.16 25.57
N SER A 143 -21.36 17.56 26.80
CA SER A 143 -20.47 17.41 27.96
C SER A 143 -20.39 15.96 28.50
N VAL A 144 -21.33 15.09 28.10
CA VAL A 144 -21.39 13.69 28.56
C VAL A 144 -20.49 12.82 27.67
N ALA A 145 -19.33 12.41 28.19
CA ALA A 145 -18.32 11.65 27.45
C ALA A 145 -18.83 10.29 26.91
N SER A 146 -19.72 9.62 27.63
CA SER A 146 -20.28 8.32 27.23
C SER A 146 -21.73 8.20 27.71
N ASN A 147 -22.60 7.69 26.85
CA ASN A 147 -23.98 7.35 27.19
C ASN A 147 -24.41 6.07 26.40
N GLU A 148 -25.70 5.76 26.37
CA GLU A 148 -26.27 4.61 25.64
C GLU A 148 -26.06 4.66 24.11
N ASP A 149 -25.89 5.85 23.53
CA ASP A 149 -25.63 6.04 22.09
C ASP A 149 -24.14 5.88 21.75
N GLY A 150 -23.27 5.77 22.75
CA GLY A 150 -21.83 5.56 22.60
C GLY A 150 -20.98 6.66 23.22
N VAL A 151 -19.72 6.71 22.78
CA VAL A 151 -18.66 7.57 23.33
C VAL A 151 -18.34 8.72 22.39
N ILE A 152 -18.09 9.91 22.96
CA ILE A 152 -17.53 11.05 22.23
C ILE A 152 -16.01 10.97 22.34
N LEU A 153 -15.34 10.92 21.19
CA LEU A 153 -13.88 11.00 21.15
C LEU A 153 -13.45 12.46 21.07
N LYS A 154 -12.66 12.91 22.05
CA LYS A 154 -12.12 14.27 22.04
C LYS A 154 -11.14 14.43 20.89
N SER A 155 -11.40 15.38 20.00
CA SER A 155 -10.58 15.70 18.83
C SER A 155 -10.35 17.20 18.72
N SER A 156 -9.71 17.64 17.63
CA SER A 156 -9.59 19.04 17.26
C SER A 156 -10.91 19.68 16.79
N GLY A 157 -11.99 18.89 16.68
CA GLY A 157 -13.31 19.32 16.20
C GLY A 157 -13.43 19.26 14.68
N GLY A 158 -14.64 18.96 14.18
CA GLY A 158 -14.97 19.01 12.76
C GLY A 158 -15.46 20.38 12.30
N LEU A 159 -15.93 20.44 11.06
CA LEU A 159 -16.55 21.60 10.42
C LEU A 159 -17.96 21.90 10.95
N ALA A 160 -18.60 20.95 11.63
CA ALA A 160 -19.94 21.11 12.20
C ALA A 160 -20.08 20.42 13.57
N ASP A 161 -20.88 21.02 14.46
CA ASP A 161 -21.13 20.49 15.82
C ASP A 161 -21.66 19.05 15.81
N ALA A 162 -22.56 18.74 14.88
CA ALA A 162 -23.12 17.40 14.73
C ALA A 162 -22.04 16.33 14.44
N TRP A 163 -20.94 16.71 13.78
CA TRP A 163 -19.79 15.84 13.58
C TRP A 163 -18.87 15.83 14.80
N THR A 164 -18.55 17.01 15.34
CA THR A 164 -17.65 17.19 16.50
C THR A 164 -18.10 16.39 17.72
N TYR A 165 -19.41 16.39 17.99
CA TYR A 165 -20.00 15.72 19.15
C TYR A 165 -20.69 14.40 18.76
N ARG A 166 -20.35 13.84 17.60
CA ARG A 166 -20.84 12.52 17.19
C ARG A 166 -20.38 11.46 18.19
N ARG A 167 -21.30 10.54 18.50
CA ARG A 167 -21.03 9.37 19.33
C ARG A 167 -20.68 8.16 18.48
N TYR A 168 -19.71 7.40 18.95
CA TYR A 168 -19.22 6.18 18.31
C TYR A 168 -19.40 5.00 19.25
N ARG A 169 -19.62 3.81 18.69
CA ARG A 169 -19.54 2.60 19.50
C ARG A 169 -18.08 2.34 19.89
N PRO A 170 -17.77 1.94 21.13
CA PRO A 170 -16.39 1.68 21.55
C PRO A 170 -15.63 0.73 20.62
N GLU A 171 -16.30 -0.30 20.12
CA GLU A 171 -15.73 -1.28 19.19
C GLU A 171 -15.46 -0.74 17.78
N ASP A 172 -15.99 0.43 17.41
CA ASP A 172 -15.79 1.07 16.11
C ASP A 172 -14.60 2.04 16.13
N ILE A 173 -14.13 2.44 17.32
CA ILE A 173 -12.98 3.34 17.50
C ILE A 173 -11.80 2.65 18.21
N TRP A 174 -11.81 1.33 18.27
CA TRP A 174 -10.81 0.50 18.95
C TRP A 174 -9.37 0.87 18.55
N GLY A 175 -9.12 1.13 17.27
CA GLY A 175 -7.78 1.44 16.74
C GLY A 175 -7.20 2.74 17.29
N PHE A 176 -8.06 3.72 17.60
CA PHE A 176 -7.67 5.03 18.13
C PHE A 176 -7.49 5.04 19.65
N GLN A 177 -7.98 4.01 20.36
CA GLN A 177 -7.82 3.91 21.81
C GLN A 177 -6.38 3.54 22.19
N PRO A 178 -5.85 4.02 23.34
CA PRO A 178 -4.55 3.59 23.84
C PRO A 178 -4.43 2.07 23.94
N VAL A 179 -3.25 1.53 23.65
CA VAL A 179 -2.95 0.09 23.82
C VAL A 179 -3.00 -0.25 25.31
N LYS A 180 -3.77 -1.28 25.67
CA LYS A 180 -3.83 -1.81 27.03
C LYS A 180 -3.33 -3.23 27.05
N LYS A 181 -2.12 -3.45 27.58
CA LYS A 181 -1.54 -4.79 27.67
C LYS A 181 -2.40 -5.69 28.59
N PRO A 182 -3.03 -6.74 28.06
CA PRO A 182 -3.82 -7.66 28.88
C PRO A 182 -2.92 -8.44 29.84
N VAL A 183 -3.45 -8.77 31.01
CA VAL A 183 -2.78 -9.64 31.99
C VAL A 183 -2.98 -11.08 31.56
N ILE A 184 -1.88 -11.82 31.43
CA ILE A 184 -1.88 -13.25 31.10
C ILE A 184 -1.46 -14.07 32.33
N ALA A 185 -1.91 -15.32 32.40
CA ALA A 185 -1.44 -16.23 33.44
C ALA A 185 0.04 -16.56 33.20
N ASP A 186 0.85 -16.46 34.25
CA ASP A 186 2.26 -16.83 34.17
C ASP A 186 2.37 -18.34 33.93
N SER A 187 2.84 -18.72 32.75
CA SER A 187 3.08 -20.10 32.36
C SER A 187 4.44 -20.20 31.71
N GLN A 188 5.34 -20.93 32.36
CA GLN A 188 6.68 -21.21 31.83
C GLN A 188 6.66 -22.14 30.60
N THR A 189 5.51 -22.74 30.28
CA THR A 189 5.39 -23.82 29.28
C THR A 189 4.51 -23.47 28.08
N THR A 190 3.72 -22.38 28.16
CA THR A 190 2.76 -22.02 27.11
C THR A 190 3.01 -20.59 26.64
N SER A 191 3.26 -20.41 25.33
CA SER A 191 3.43 -19.08 24.75
C SER A 191 2.19 -18.21 25.01
N PRO A 192 2.35 -16.92 25.31
CA PRO A 192 1.24 -15.97 25.45
C PRO A 192 0.26 -15.99 24.27
N ILE A 193 0.79 -16.12 23.03
CA ILE A 193 -0.01 -16.25 21.81
C ILE A 193 -0.98 -17.42 21.90
N ASP A 194 -0.49 -18.57 22.36
CA ASP A 194 -1.27 -19.81 22.45
C ASP A 194 -2.35 -19.71 23.53
N GLN A 195 -2.13 -18.91 24.59
CA GLN A 195 -3.16 -18.68 25.62
C GLN A 195 -4.37 -17.93 25.05
N PHE A 196 -4.15 -16.87 24.25
CA PHE A 196 -5.23 -16.12 23.63
C PHE A 196 -6.02 -16.93 22.59
N ILE A 197 -5.31 -17.70 21.76
CA ILE A 197 -5.94 -18.57 20.75
C ILE A 197 -6.71 -19.69 21.44
N ALA A 198 -6.12 -20.36 22.45
CA ALA A 198 -6.79 -21.42 23.20
C ALA A 198 -8.05 -20.92 23.90
N ALA A 199 -8.05 -19.70 24.45
CA ALA A 199 -9.24 -19.11 25.08
C ALA A 199 -10.40 -18.95 24.08
N LYS A 200 -10.11 -18.53 22.84
CA LYS A 200 -11.11 -18.38 21.78
C LYS A 200 -11.61 -19.73 21.26
N LEU A 201 -10.71 -20.68 21.02
CA LEU A 201 -11.05 -22.05 20.63
C LEU A 201 -11.95 -22.73 21.67
N ALA A 202 -11.61 -22.59 22.97
CA ALA A 202 -12.41 -23.12 24.07
C ALA A 202 -13.83 -22.53 24.10
N LYS A 203 -13.96 -21.21 23.89
CA LYS A 203 -15.28 -20.54 23.79
C LYS A 203 -16.10 -21.05 22.61
N ALA A 204 -15.45 -21.35 21.48
CA ALA A 204 -16.08 -21.91 20.29
C ALA A 204 -16.27 -23.44 20.34
N LYS A 205 -15.82 -24.10 21.42
CA LYS A 205 -15.79 -25.56 21.55
C LYS A 205 -15.09 -26.23 20.36
N ALA A 206 -14.03 -25.60 19.86
CA ALA A 206 -13.17 -26.12 18.80
C ALA A 206 -11.84 -26.58 19.41
N GLU A 207 -11.25 -27.61 18.81
CA GLU A 207 -9.89 -28.03 19.15
C GLU A 207 -8.90 -27.41 18.17
N PRO A 208 -7.61 -27.27 18.54
CA PRO A 208 -6.57 -26.90 17.59
C PRO A 208 -6.16 -28.09 16.71
N SER A 209 -5.65 -27.78 15.51
CA SER A 209 -4.99 -28.73 14.63
C SER A 209 -3.76 -29.37 15.30
N PRO A 210 -3.43 -30.64 14.99
CA PRO A 210 -2.16 -31.21 15.41
C PRO A 210 -0.96 -30.42 14.86
N GLN A 211 0.20 -30.61 15.48
CA GLN A 211 1.46 -30.05 14.97
C GLN A 211 1.77 -30.62 13.58
N ALA A 212 2.26 -29.76 12.68
CA ALA A 212 2.72 -30.17 11.35
C ALA A 212 3.95 -31.08 11.44
N ASP A 213 4.15 -31.91 10.42
CA ASP A 213 5.34 -32.76 10.32
C ASP A 213 6.60 -31.90 10.07
N PRO A 214 7.80 -32.41 10.41
CA PRO A 214 9.03 -31.61 10.33
C PRO A 214 9.37 -31.12 8.93
N LEU A 215 8.98 -31.83 7.85
CA LEU A 215 9.27 -31.37 6.49
C LEU A 215 8.42 -30.16 6.13
N THR A 216 7.14 -30.20 6.49
CA THR A 216 6.22 -29.05 6.34
C THR A 216 6.73 -27.84 7.13
N LEU A 217 7.16 -28.04 8.38
CA LEU A 217 7.65 -26.96 9.24
C LEU A 217 8.92 -26.28 8.71
N ILE A 218 9.94 -27.03 8.29
CA ILE A 218 11.17 -26.41 7.74
C ILE A 218 10.90 -25.68 6.43
N ARG A 219 10.08 -26.25 5.54
CA ARG A 219 9.71 -25.60 4.28
C ARG A 219 9.02 -24.27 4.57
N ARG A 220 8.00 -24.28 5.43
CA ARG A 220 7.24 -23.08 5.83
C ARG A 220 8.16 -22.00 6.43
N ALA A 221 8.96 -22.34 7.43
CA ALA A 221 9.85 -21.38 8.09
C ALA A 221 10.90 -20.77 7.15
N THR A 222 11.44 -21.56 6.22
CA THR A 222 12.47 -21.08 5.28
C THR A 222 11.86 -20.11 4.26
N PHE A 223 10.66 -20.38 3.77
CA PHE A 223 9.94 -19.43 2.91
C PHE A 223 9.54 -18.15 3.65
N ASP A 224 9.01 -18.28 4.87
CA ASP A 224 8.56 -17.10 5.62
C ASP A 224 9.72 -16.18 6.02
N LEU A 225 10.86 -16.75 6.42
CA LEU A 225 12.00 -15.94 6.88
C LEU A 225 12.96 -15.51 5.77
N ILE A 226 13.21 -16.33 4.75
CA ILE A 226 14.21 -16.00 3.71
C ILE A 226 13.67 -16.09 2.27
N GLY A 227 12.42 -16.52 2.07
CA GLY A 227 11.75 -16.56 0.75
C GLY A 227 12.28 -17.63 -0.20
N LEU A 228 12.99 -18.64 0.29
CA LEU A 228 13.59 -19.71 -0.50
C LEU A 228 13.21 -21.09 0.09
N PRO A 229 13.18 -22.15 -0.73
CA PRO A 229 12.99 -23.50 -0.22
C PRO A 229 14.28 -23.98 0.51
N PRO A 230 14.16 -24.86 1.52
CA PRO A 230 15.33 -25.49 2.11
C PRO A 230 15.97 -26.46 1.12
N THR A 231 17.29 -26.60 1.20
CA THR A 231 18.01 -27.64 0.44
C THR A 231 17.65 -29.06 0.95
N PRO A 232 17.83 -30.10 0.14
CA PRO A 232 17.65 -31.49 0.59
C PRO A 232 18.50 -31.82 1.82
N GLU A 233 19.72 -31.30 1.86
CA GLU A 233 20.67 -31.53 2.95
C GLU A 233 20.24 -30.83 4.25
N GLU A 234 19.73 -29.59 4.17
CA GLU A 234 19.13 -28.89 5.32
C GLU A 234 17.88 -29.62 5.83
N SER A 235 17.02 -30.09 4.93
CA SER A 235 15.81 -30.83 5.27
C SER A 235 16.13 -32.13 6.01
N ALA A 236 17.08 -32.92 5.50
CA ALA A 236 17.52 -34.15 6.13
C ALA A 236 18.18 -33.90 7.50
N GLY A 237 19.04 -32.87 7.60
CA GLY A 237 19.68 -32.47 8.85
C GLY A 237 18.68 -32.04 9.91
N PHE A 238 17.69 -31.24 9.53
CA PHE A 238 16.61 -30.80 10.43
C PHE A 238 15.75 -31.96 10.90
N GLN A 239 15.34 -32.88 10.01
CA GLN A 239 14.56 -34.06 10.40
C GLN A 239 15.33 -34.96 11.38
N ALA A 240 16.64 -35.10 11.23
CA ALA A 240 17.47 -35.84 12.17
C ALA A 240 17.54 -35.14 13.54
N ALA A 241 17.77 -33.83 13.56
CA ALA A 241 17.77 -33.04 14.79
C ALA A 241 16.41 -33.05 15.49
N TRP A 242 15.32 -32.95 14.73
CA TRP A 242 13.95 -32.98 15.21
C TRP A 242 13.62 -34.28 15.94
N LYS A 243 14.07 -35.43 15.43
CA LYS A 243 13.89 -36.73 16.09
C LYS A 243 14.63 -36.83 17.42
N ALA A 244 15.74 -36.10 17.57
CA ALA A 244 16.50 -36.08 18.82
C ALA A 244 15.88 -35.15 19.86
N ASP A 245 15.53 -33.92 19.46
CA ASP A 245 14.87 -32.91 20.29
C ASP A 245 14.18 -31.88 19.38
N SER A 246 12.86 -32.01 19.25
CA SER A 246 12.06 -31.15 18.35
C SER A 246 12.08 -29.69 18.77
N THR A 247 12.03 -29.40 20.08
CA THR A 247 11.97 -28.02 20.59
C THR A 247 13.29 -27.30 20.33
N LYS A 248 14.41 -27.97 20.62
CA LYS A 248 15.75 -27.41 20.36
C LYS A 248 16.02 -27.29 18.86
N ALA A 249 15.64 -28.29 18.07
CA ALA A 249 15.81 -28.25 16.61
C ALA A 249 15.02 -27.11 15.98
N TRP A 250 13.78 -26.88 16.43
CA TRP A 250 12.95 -25.78 15.94
C TRP A 250 13.55 -24.41 16.27
N SER A 251 13.90 -24.15 17.53
CA SER A 251 14.51 -22.87 17.91
C SER A 251 15.80 -22.61 17.13
N ALA A 252 16.67 -23.62 17.01
CA ALA A 252 17.94 -23.49 16.29
C ALA A 252 17.73 -23.21 14.79
N LEU A 253 16.71 -23.80 14.17
CA LEU A 253 16.33 -23.49 12.79
C LEU A 253 15.92 -22.02 12.65
N ILE A 254 15.03 -21.53 13.51
CA ILE A 254 14.55 -20.15 13.47
C ILE A 254 15.70 -19.17 13.68
N ASP A 255 16.58 -19.41 14.65
CA ASP A 255 17.76 -18.57 14.92
C ASP A 255 18.66 -18.48 13.68
N ARG A 256 19.00 -19.63 13.07
CA ARG A 256 19.80 -19.68 11.85
C ARG A 256 19.17 -18.91 10.69
N LEU A 257 17.86 -18.99 10.52
CA LEU A 257 17.14 -18.30 9.44
C LEU A 257 17.06 -16.78 9.69
N LEU A 258 16.90 -16.34 10.93
CA LEU A 258 16.91 -14.91 11.32
C LEU A 258 18.32 -14.30 11.21
N GLU A 259 19.37 -15.09 11.38
CA GLU A 259 20.77 -14.69 11.17
C GLU A 259 21.17 -14.66 9.69
N SER A 260 20.41 -15.32 8.81
CA SER A 260 20.70 -15.35 7.38
C SER A 260 20.66 -13.95 6.79
N PRO A 261 21.62 -13.56 5.93
CA PRO A 261 21.56 -12.27 5.25
C PRO A 261 20.41 -12.16 4.24
N HIS A 262 19.80 -13.30 3.86
CA HIS A 262 18.62 -13.36 3.00
C HIS A 262 17.31 -13.03 3.75
N TYR A 263 17.35 -12.94 5.09
CA TYR A 263 16.23 -12.44 5.89
C TYR A 263 15.85 -11.03 5.47
N GLY A 264 16.82 -10.12 5.38
CA GLY A 264 16.60 -8.74 4.98
C GLY A 264 16.03 -8.62 3.57
N GLU A 265 16.42 -9.49 2.63
CA GLU A 265 15.82 -9.51 1.28
C GLU A 265 14.34 -9.88 1.32
N ARG A 266 13.98 -10.93 2.08
CA ARG A 266 12.60 -11.38 2.21
C ARG A 266 11.71 -10.31 2.85
N TRP A 267 12.14 -9.77 3.99
CA TRP A 267 11.33 -8.81 4.73
C TRP A 267 11.34 -7.41 4.09
N ALA A 268 12.40 -7.06 3.34
CA ALA A 268 12.39 -5.84 2.54
C ALA A 268 11.37 -5.92 1.42
N GLN A 269 11.13 -7.09 0.81
CA GLN A 269 10.10 -7.23 -0.22
C GLN A 269 8.72 -6.80 0.31
N HIS A 270 8.33 -7.29 1.50
CA HIS A 270 7.09 -6.88 2.15
C HIS A 270 7.04 -5.38 2.42
N TRP A 271 8.14 -4.79 2.91
CA TRP A 271 8.20 -3.34 3.13
C TRP A 271 8.08 -2.54 1.82
N LEU A 272 8.72 -3.00 0.75
CA LEU A 272 8.75 -2.29 -0.53
C LEU A 272 7.41 -2.33 -1.27
N ASP A 273 6.55 -3.29 -0.97
CA ASP A 273 5.16 -3.31 -1.42
C ASP A 273 4.35 -2.19 -0.76
N VAL A 274 4.46 -2.04 0.57
CA VAL A 274 3.80 -0.99 1.34
C VAL A 274 4.37 0.39 0.96
N ALA A 275 5.69 0.47 0.78
CA ALA A 275 6.40 1.69 0.41
C ALA A 275 6.24 2.07 -1.06
N ARG A 276 5.67 1.20 -1.91
CA ARG A 276 5.41 1.46 -3.34
C ARG A 276 6.68 1.62 -4.19
N TYR A 277 7.66 0.75 -3.95
CA TYR A 277 8.97 0.83 -4.60
C TYR A 277 8.89 0.69 -6.12
N ALA A 278 9.48 1.66 -6.82
CA ALA A 278 9.73 1.62 -8.24
C ALA A 278 11.00 2.40 -8.59
N ASP A 279 11.72 1.94 -9.62
CA ASP A 279 12.89 2.61 -10.16
C ASP A 279 12.52 3.73 -11.16
N THR A 280 11.23 3.90 -11.47
CA THR A 280 10.70 4.97 -12.33
C THR A 280 9.54 5.74 -11.69
N GLY A 281 9.26 6.94 -12.21
CA GLY A 281 8.25 7.88 -11.73
C GLY A 281 6.82 7.60 -12.21
N GLY A 282 6.64 6.85 -13.30
CA GLY A 282 5.34 6.56 -13.90
C GLY A 282 4.74 7.76 -14.63
N MET A 283 3.44 7.69 -14.91
CA MET A 283 2.68 8.75 -15.62
C MET A 283 3.22 9.01 -17.04
N ALA A 284 3.05 10.23 -17.57
CA ALA A 284 3.31 10.52 -18.99
C ALA A 284 4.81 10.55 -19.33
N ASN A 285 5.67 10.92 -18.38
CA ASN A 285 7.12 10.98 -18.62
C ASN A 285 7.90 9.73 -18.14
N ASP A 286 7.37 8.97 -17.19
CA ASP A 286 8.01 7.78 -16.58
C ASP A 286 9.48 8.00 -16.18
N PHE A 287 9.78 9.15 -15.55
CA PHE A 287 11.15 9.58 -15.26
C PHE A 287 11.95 8.54 -14.46
N GLU A 288 13.18 8.25 -14.88
CA GLU A 288 14.07 7.35 -14.15
C GLU A 288 14.52 7.93 -12.79
N ARG A 289 14.51 7.07 -11.76
CA ARG A 289 15.08 7.29 -10.43
C ARG A 289 16.40 6.53 -10.29
N SER A 290 17.44 7.05 -10.93
CA SER A 290 18.68 6.31 -11.24
C SER A 290 19.37 5.68 -10.03
N ASN A 291 19.22 6.21 -8.80
CA ASN A 291 19.86 5.70 -7.59
C ASN A 291 18.88 5.16 -6.54
N MET A 292 17.64 4.84 -6.92
CA MET A 292 16.66 4.34 -5.95
C MET A 292 16.98 2.93 -5.42
N TRP A 293 17.81 2.17 -6.14
CA TRP A 293 18.36 0.91 -5.66
C TRP A 293 19.09 1.05 -4.31
N ARG A 294 19.63 2.24 -3.98
CA ARG A 294 20.23 2.54 -2.67
C ARG A 294 19.21 2.47 -1.54
N TYR A 295 17.99 2.96 -1.76
CA TYR A 295 16.88 2.88 -0.79
C TYR A 295 16.46 1.43 -0.55
N ARG A 296 16.30 0.63 -1.61
CA ARG A 296 16.03 -0.81 -1.50
C ARG A 296 17.09 -1.51 -0.63
N ASP A 297 18.36 -1.24 -0.89
CA ASP A 297 19.46 -1.86 -0.14
C ASP A 297 19.55 -1.38 1.30
N TYR A 298 19.23 -0.11 1.57
CA TYR A 298 19.08 0.43 2.93
C TYR A 298 18.00 -0.32 3.72
N VAL A 299 16.86 -0.64 3.10
CA VAL A 299 15.79 -1.41 3.77
C VAL A 299 16.28 -2.82 4.10
N ILE A 300 16.94 -3.49 3.15
CA ILE A 300 17.53 -4.82 3.36
C ILE A 300 18.52 -4.80 4.53
N ARG A 301 19.45 -3.82 4.55
CA ARG A 301 20.43 -3.67 5.64
C ARG A 301 19.77 -3.36 6.98
N SER A 302 18.79 -2.46 7.00
CA SER A 302 18.07 -2.08 8.22
C SER A 302 17.38 -3.26 8.88
N LEU A 303 16.75 -4.13 8.07
CA LEU A 303 16.11 -5.35 8.57
C LEU A 303 17.13 -6.41 9.00
N ASN A 304 18.19 -6.63 8.22
CA ASN A 304 19.27 -7.55 8.59
C ASN A 304 19.94 -7.18 9.92
N ASN A 305 20.12 -5.88 10.17
CA ASN A 305 20.68 -5.34 11.40
C ASN A 305 19.66 -5.24 12.56
N ASP A 306 18.41 -5.68 12.33
CA ASP A 306 17.29 -5.61 13.29
C ASP A 306 17.10 -4.20 13.86
N LYS A 307 17.18 -3.18 12.99
CA LYS A 307 17.01 -1.78 13.37
C LYS A 307 15.65 -1.60 14.08
N PRO A 308 15.61 -0.99 15.28
CA PRO A 308 14.36 -0.71 15.97
C PRO A 308 13.36 -0.01 15.05
N TYR A 309 12.13 -0.52 14.97
CA TYR A 309 11.15 -0.01 14.01
C TYR A 309 10.85 1.48 14.20
N ASN A 310 10.81 1.99 15.44
CA ASN A 310 10.65 3.41 15.71
C ASN A 310 11.79 4.27 15.10
N GLN A 311 13.03 3.81 15.17
CA GLN A 311 14.17 4.47 14.53
C GLN A 311 14.06 4.39 13.00
N PHE A 312 13.66 3.23 12.46
CA PHE A 312 13.40 3.08 11.03
C PHE A 312 12.33 4.08 10.55
N VAL A 313 11.20 4.24 11.27
CA VAL A 313 10.16 5.23 10.97
C VAL A 313 10.72 6.66 10.95
N LEU A 314 11.52 7.03 11.95
CA LEU A 314 12.16 8.35 12.03
C LEU A 314 13.03 8.64 10.81
N GLU A 315 13.85 7.68 10.40
CA GLU A 315 14.73 7.83 9.24
C GLU A 315 13.94 7.94 7.93
N GLN A 316 12.88 7.15 7.76
CA GLN A 316 12.02 7.19 6.56
C GLN A 316 11.37 8.57 6.37
N LEU A 317 10.93 9.20 7.47
CA LEU A 317 10.15 10.44 7.43
C LEU A 317 10.98 11.70 7.62
N ALA A 318 12.13 11.64 8.28
CA ALA A 318 12.93 12.80 8.66
C ALA A 318 14.46 12.55 8.64
N GLY A 319 14.92 11.49 7.96
CA GLY A 319 16.33 11.10 7.97
C GLY A 319 17.30 12.15 7.41
N ASP A 320 16.90 12.96 6.43
CA ASP A 320 17.70 14.09 5.94
C ASP A 320 17.86 15.19 7.00
N GLN A 321 16.83 15.45 7.81
CA GLN A 321 16.90 16.40 8.93
C GLN A 321 17.78 15.86 10.06
N LEU A 322 17.69 14.56 10.35
CA LEU A 322 18.55 13.88 11.33
C LEU A 322 20.02 13.92 10.91
N ALA A 323 20.30 13.64 9.63
CA ALA A 323 21.65 13.71 9.08
C ALA A 323 22.23 15.12 9.14
N ASP A 324 21.43 16.14 8.78
CA ASP A 324 21.87 17.53 8.86
C ASP A 324 22.07 18.01 10.29
N ALA A 325 21.22 17.59 11.23
CA ALA A 325 21.39 17.89 12.65
C ALA A 325 22.67 17.24 13.22
N SER A 326 22.93 15.97 12.86
CA SER A 326 24.18 15.28 13.20
C SER A 326 25.39 16.01 12.63
N ALA A 327 25.34 16.34 11.32
CA ALA A 327 26.40 17.03 10.62
C ALA A 327 26.68 18.40 11.24
N LEU A 328 25.63 19.18 11.53
CA LEU A 328 25.75 20.48 12.18
C LEU A 328 26.41 20.37 13.56
N LYS A 329 26.02 19.36 14.36
CA LYS A 329 26.61 19.10 15.68
C LYS A 329 28.11 18.79 15.59
N ARG A 330 28.54 17.88 14.70
CA ARG A 330 29.98 17.57 14.52
C ARG A 330 30.79 18.72 13.93
N LEU A 331 30.13 19.66 13.23
CA LEU A 331 30.75 20.86 12.67
C LEU A 331 30.76 22.06 13.63
N GLY A 332 30.30 21.89 14.89
CA GLY A 332 30.30 22.95 15.89
C GLY A 332 29.24 24.04 15.64
N GLY A 333 28.14 23.73 14.96
CA GLY A 333 27.07 24.70 14.66
C GLY A 333 27.29 25.55 13.42
N ASP A 334 28.34 25.30 12.63
CA ASP A 334 28.67 26.10 11.44
C ASP A 334 27.78 25.74 10.24
N ALA A 335 26.78 26.58 9.97
CA ALA A 335 25.85 26.43 8.86
C ALA A 335 26.50 26.55 7.48
N LYS A 336 27.63 27.27 7.33
CA LYS A 336 28.35 27.37 6.05
C LYS A 336 29.06 26.06 5.75
N ARG A 337 29.67 25.44 6.75
CA ARG A 337 30.29 24.12 6.60
C ARG A 337 29.25 23.03 6.32
N LEU A 338 28.05 23.12 6.91
CA LEU A 338 26.94 22.23 6.57
C LEU A 338 26.52 22.37 5.10
N ALA A 339 26.45 23.59 4.57
CA ALA A 339 26.15 23.82 3.16
C ALA A 339 27.20 23.17 2.24
N GLU A 340 28.48 23.24 2.60
CA GLU A 340 29.56 22.54 1.87
C GLU A 340 29.42 21.01 1.95
N VAL A 341 29.03 20.46 3.11
CA VAL A 341 28.74 19.03 3.25
C VAL A 341 27.59 18.61 2.34
N ARG A 342 26.48 19.36 2.31
CA ARG A 342 25.34 19.12 1.41
C ARG A 342 25.75 19.13 -0.06
N LYS A 343 26.62 20.07 -0.43
CA LYS A 343 27.11 20.24 -1.81
C LYS A 343 28.02 19.10 -2.26
N LYS A 344 28.86 18.57 -1.38
CA LYS A 344 29.82 17.51 -1.71
C LYS A 344 29.28 16.11 -1.44
N GLY A 345 28.25 15.98 -0.61
CA GLY A 345 27.77 14.70 -0.12
C GLY A 345 28.67 14.07 0.95
N ASP A 346 29.49 14.88 1.64
CA ASP A 346 30.50 14.46 2.63
C ASP A 346 29.88 14.17 4.02
N TYR A 347 28.87 13.31 4.01
CA TYR A 347 28.20 12.80 5.20
C TYR A 347 28.94 11.56 5.75
N THR A 348 28.81 11.31 7.06
CA THR A 348 29.25 10.02 7.64
C THR A 348 28.40 8.87 7.09
N GLN A 349 28.81 7.63 7.37
CA GLN A 349 28.04 6.45 6.98
C GLN A 349 26.62 6.46 7.56
N GLU A 350 26.47 6.73 8.86
CA GLU A 350 25.17 6.81 9.53
C GLU A 350 24.30 7.96 8.98
N GLU A 351 24.91 9.12 8.76
CA GLU A 351 24.23 10.27 8.14
C GLU A 351 23.76 9.92 6.71
N THR A 352 24.58 9.20 5.94
CA THR A 352 24.26 8.74 4.59
C THR A 352 23.07 7.79 4.58
N GLU A 353 23.04 6.80 5.48
CA GLU A 353 21.89 5.87 5.61
C GLU A 353 20.61 6.65 5.96
N CYS A 354 20.67 7.63 6.85
CA CYS A 354 19.51 8.47 7.18
C CYS A 354 18.99 9.23 5.95
N ILE A 355 19.87 9.77 5.12
CA ILE A 355 19.47 10.47 3.89
C ILE A 355 18.84 9.50 2.90
N VAL A 356 19.45 8.32 2.70
CA VAL A 356 18.95 7.28 1.81
C VAL A 356 17.55 6.82 2.23
N ALA A 357 17.29 6.71 3.54
CA ALA A 357 15.99 6.31 4.08
C ALA A 357 14.83 7.21 3.62
N THR A 358 15.09 8.51 3.40
CA THR A 358 14.08 9.45 2.90
C THR A 358 13.66 9.23 1.46
N GLY A 359 14.30 8.28 0.75
CA GLY A 359 13.81 7.74 -0.51
C GLY A 359 12.34 7.27 -0.43
N TYR A 360 11.85 6.89 0.76
CA TYR A 360 10.42 6.64 1.02
C TYR A 360 9.49 7.75 0.51
N LEU A 361 9.85 9.01 0.79
CA LEU A 361 9.08 10.18 0.39
C LEU A 361 9.17 10.47 -1.11
N ARG A 362 9.91 9.66 -1.87
CA ARG A 362 10.01 9.72 -3.34
C ARG A 362 9.27 8.59 -4.02
N MET A 363 8.61 7.68 -3.28
CA MET A 363 8.14 6.42 -3.86
C MET A 363 6.87 6.55 -4.70
N GLY A 364 5.95 7.44 -4.35
CA GLY A 364 4.68 7.61 -5.07
C GLY A 364 4.86 7.98 -6.55
N PRO A 365 3.88 7.68 -7.44
CA PRO A 365 3.90 8.15 -8.82
C PRO A 365 4.05 9.68 -8.87
N TRP A 366 4.86 10.19 -9.80
CA TRP A 366 5.06 11.63 -9.94
C TRP A 366 5.40 12.04 -11.37
N ASP A 367 4.72 13.09 -11.84
CA ASP A 367 4.99 13.82 -13.07
C ASP A 367 4.34 15.22 -12.96
N ASN A 368 4.82 16.18 -13.73
CA ASN A 368 4.26 17.53 -13.83
C ASN A 368 3.82 17.88 -15.26
N ALA A 369 3.77 16.89 -16.17
CA ALA A 369 3.32 17.09 -17.54
C ALA A 369 1.93 17.72 -17.61
N MET A 370 1.83 18.89 -18.24
CA MET A 370 0.56 19.59 -18.52
C MET A 370 -0.27 19.95 -17.26
N VAL A 371 0.39 20.08 -16.10
CA VAL A 371 -0.23 20.48 -14.83
C VAL A 371 0.43 21.76 -14.31
N LYS A 372 -0.33 22.65 -13.64
CA LYS A 372 0.25 23.85 -13.01
C LYS A 372 1.19 23.46 -11.86
N ASP A 373 2.27 24.21 -11.65
CA ASP A 373 3.25 23.93 -10.60
C ASP A 373 2.63 23.72 -9.22
N GLU A 374 1.72 24.60 -8.80
CA GLU A 374 1.05 24.54 -7.50
C GLU A 374 0.16 23.29 -7.35
N GLU A 375 -0.52 22.89 -8.43
CA GLU A 375 -1.36 21.69 -8.46
C GLU A 375 -0.51 20.42 -8.43
N ALA A 376 0.60 20.38 -9.17
CA ALA A 376 1.56 19.27 -9.13
C ALA A 376 2.16 19.09 -7.73
N GLN A 377 2.42 20.19 -7.02
CA GLN A 377 2.89 20.16 -5.62
C GLN A 377 1.80 19.67 -4.66
N GLN A 378 0.53 20.07 -4.86
CA GLN A 378 -0.57 19.55 -4.06
C GLN A 378 -0.74 18.04 -4.26
N ILE A 379 -0.71 17.55 -5.52
CA ILE A 379 -0.81 16.12 -5.83
C ILE A 379 0.29 15.33 -5.11
N TYR A 380 1.53 15.81 -5.16
CA TYR A 380 2.65 15.19 -4.45
C TYR A 380 2.42 15.14 -2.93
N ARG A 381 2.02 16.26 -2.31
CA ARG A 381 1.78 16.33 -0.86
C ARG A 381 0.59 15.48 -0.44
N ASP A 382 -0.50 15.48 -1.20
CA ASP A 382 -1.66 14.63 -0.92
C ASP A 382 -1.30 13.15 -0.99
N ASP A 383 -0.44 12.76 -1.94
CA ASP A 383 0.10 11.42 -2.01
C ASP A 383 0.94 11.08 -0.78
N LEU A 384 1.82 11.98 -0.34
CA LEU A 384 2.62 11.79 0.88
C LEU A 384 1.75 11.65 2.12
N VAL A 385 0.77 12.53 2.33
CA VAL A 385 -0.17 12.46 3.47
C VAL A 385 -0.84 11.08 3.49
N ASN A 386 -1.34 10.62 2.33
CA ASN A 386 -1.99 9.34 2.23
C ASN A 386 -1.03 8.17 2.50
N ALA A 387 0.16 8.20 1.92
CA ALA A 387 1.16 7.15 2.10
C ALA A 387 1.62 7.04 3.55
N ILE A 388 1.85 8.17 4.22
CA ILE A 388 2.18 8.20 5.65
C ILE A 388 1.04 7.60 6.47
N GLY A 389 -0.21 8.01 6.19
CA GLY A 389 -1.40 7.51 6.86
C GLY A 389 -1.61 6.01 6.73
N GLN A 390 -1.49 5.47 5.52
CA GLN A 390 -1.67 4.04 5.26
C GLN A 390 -0.53 3.21 5.85
N THR A 391 0.71 3.57 5.56
CA THR A 391 1.90 2.80 5.96
C THR A 391 2.05 2.75 7.47
N PHE A 392 2.00 3.90 8.15
CA PHE A 392 2.36 3.97 9.57
C PHE A 392 1.17 4.06 10.51
N LEU A 393 0.00 4.52 10.04
CA LEU A 393 -1.14 4.79 10.92
C LEU A 393 -2.36 3.92 10.60
N ALA A 394 -2.26 2.98 9.65
CA ALA A 394 -3.38 2.18 9.16
C ALA A 394 -4.64 3.03 8.93
N THR A 395 -4.48 4.20 8.29
CA THR A 395 -5.55 5.19 8.10
C THR A 395 -5.55 5.71 6.67
N THR A 396 -6.70 5.61 5.99
CA THR A 396 -6.91 6.11 4.63
C THR A 396 -7.16 7.62 4.62
N MET A 397 -6.09 8.42 4.64
CA MET A 397 -6.21 9.87 4.85
C MET A 397 -6.92 10.63 3.71
N ARG A 398 -6.89 10.13 2.47
CA ARG A 398 -7.63 10.72 1.35
C ARG A 398 -9.13 10.87 1.62
N CYS A 399 -9.70 10.01 2.47
CA CYS A 399 -11.14 9.99 2.75
C CYS A 399 -11.65 11.20 3.57
N PHE A 400 -10.76 12.01 4.14
CA PHE A 400 -11.12 13.22 4.88
C PHE A 400 -10.32 14.45 4.46
N LYS A 401 -9.87 14.48 3.20
CA LYS A 401 -9.32 15.67 2.55
C LYS A 401 -10.41 16.72 2.31
N CYS A 402 -11.55 16.31 1.75
CA CYS A 402 -12.56 17.23 1.25
C CYS A 402 -13.59 17.66 2.31
N HIS A 403 -13.87 16.78 3.28
CA HIS A 403 -14.84 16.97 4.36
C HIS A 403 -14.49 16.03 5.53
N ASP A 404 -15.11 16.24 6.70
CA ASP A 404 -14.79 15.44 7.88
C ASP A 404 -15.16 13.98 7.64
N HIS A 405 -14.36 13.06 8.16
CA HIS A 405 -14.50 11.67 7.80
C HIS A 405 -15.90 11.13 8.11
N LYS A 406 -16.50 10.44 7.12
CA LYS A 406 -17.91 10.02 7.19
C LYS A 406 -18.21 9.07 8.34
N PHE A 407 -17.26 8.24 8.76
CA PHE A 407 -17.49 7.19 9.77
C PHE A 407 -16.55 7.30 10.97
N ASP A 408 -15.25 7.46 10.70
CA ASP A 408 -14.19 7.59 11.70
C ASP A 408 -14.14 8.98 12.35
N PRO A 409 -13.61 9.10 13.57
CA PRO A 409 -13.46 10.36 14.30
C PRO A 409 -12.29 11.22 13.80
N LEU A 410 -12.12 11.33 12.48
CA LEU A 410 -11.02 12.05 11.83
C LEU A 410 -11.52 13.35 11.16
N PRO A 411 -11.26 14.53 11.74
CA PRO A 411 -11.71 15.79 11.17
C PRO A 411 -10.83 16.20 9.99
N THR A 412 -11.39 16.98 9.06
CA THR A 412 -10.68 17.55 7.90
C THR A 412 -9.48 18.37 8.35
N ARG A 413 -9.59 19.05 9.48
CA ARG A 413 -8.50 19.83 10.09
C ARG A 413 -7.25 18.97 10.33
N ASP A 414 -7.41 17.71 10.73
CA ASP A 414 -6.28 16.83 11.00
C ASP A 414 -5.57 16.37 9.71
N TYR A 415 -6.29 16.24 8.59
CA TYR A 415 -5.67 16.03 7.28
C TYR A 415 -4.73 17.18 6.95
N TYR A 416 -5.24 18.41 7.08
CA TYR A 416 -4.48 19.61 6.75
C TYR A 416 -3.37 19.94 7.77
N ARG A 417 -3.47 19.44 9.01
CA ARG A 417 -2.37 19.48 9.99
C ARG A 417 -1.18 18.64 9.55
N VAL A 418 -1.43 17.41 9.11
CA VAL A 418 -0.37 16.52 8.58
C VAL A 418 0.16 17.08 7.26
N TYR A 419 -0.71 17.55 6.36
CA TYR A 419 -0.33 18.26 5.14
C TYR A 419 0.59 19.45 5.44
N ALA A 420 0.22 20.30 6.42
CA ALA A 420 1.01 21.46 6.83
C ALA A 420 2.38 21.04 7.39
N ALA A 421 2.46 19.93 8.13
CA ALA A 421 3.72 19.40 8.65
C ALA A 421 4.70 18.97 7.54
N ILE A 422 4.19 18.52 6.38
CA ILE A 422 5.02 18.13 5.23
C ILE A 422 5.03 19.16 4.09
N SER A 423 4.36 20.29 4.24
CA SER A 423 4.21 21.30 3.17
C SER A 423 5.54 21.86 2.64
N GLY A 424 6.64 21.71 3.39
CA GLY A 424 7.96 22.19 2.99
C GLY A 424 8.79 21.13 2.28
N VAL A 425 8.33 19.88 2.24
CA VAL A 425 9.08 18.78 1.66
C VAL A 425 9.17 18.97 0.15
N GLN A 426 10.40 19.00 -0.35
CA GLN A 426 10.72 19.08 -1.76
C GLN A 426 11.54 17.85 -2.15
N MET A 427 11.25 17.32 -3.32
CA MET A 427 12.02 16.22 -3.88
C MET A 427 13.43 16.72 -4.27
N ALA A 428 14.45 15.90 -3.98
CA ALA A 428 15.83 16.23 -4.23
C ALA A 428 16.58 15.13 -4.98
N GLU A 429 17.45 15.56 -5.87
CA GLU A 429 18.56 14.81 -6.41
C GLU A 429 19.82 15.51 -5.95
N ARG A 430 20.55 14.85 -5.05
CA ARG A 430 21.69 15.46 -4.37
C ARG A 430 22.93 14.58 -4.40
N PRO A 431 24.14 15.19 -4.42
CA PRO A 431 25.38 14.48 -4.17
C PRO A 431 25.32 13.76 -2.82
N LEU A 432 25.75 12.50 -2.82
CA LEU A 432 25.84 11.67 -1.64
C LEU A 432 26.83 10.55 -1.91
N ASN A 433 27.98 10.61 -1.23
CA ASN A 433 29.05 9.65 -1.40
C ASN A 433 28.56 8.21 -1.17
N PHE A 434 29.18 7.26 -1.86
CA PHE A 434 28.91 5.84 -1.62
C PHE A 434 29.51 5.41 -0.28
N THR A 435 28.78 4.60 0.48
CA THR A 435 29.33 3.95 1.67
C THR A 435 30.15 2.71 1.29
N PRO A 436 31.04 2.22 2.17
CA PRO A 436 31.77 0.97 1.94
C PRO A 436 30.86 -0.26 1.74
N GLU A 437 29.65 -0.25 2.30
CA GLU A 437 28.67 -1.34 2.21
C GLU A 437 27.89 -1.34 0.89
N GLU A 438 27.92 -0.23 0.14
CA GLU A 438 27.24 -0.11 -1.13
C GLU A 438 28.01 -0.82 -2.25
N ARG A 439 27.40 -1.90 -2.75
CA ARG A 439 27.97 -2.71 -3.82
C ARG A 439 27.94 -1.94 -5.13
N ARG A 440 29.10 -1.92 -5.81
CA ARG A 440 29.30 -1.22 -7.09
C ARG A 440 29.71 -2.15 -8.23
N ASP A 441 29.53 -3.46 -8.05
CA ASP A 441 29.75 -4.44 -9.10
C ASP A 441 28.88 -4.13 -10.33
N GLY A 442 29.48 -4.24 -11.52
CA GLY A 442 28.79 -3.94 -12.78
C GLY A 442 28.70 -2.46 -13.15
N PHE A 443 29.21 -1.52 -12.33
CA PHE A 443 29.18 -0.09 -12.66
C PHE A 443 29.86 0.23 -13.99
N ALA A 444 31.06 -0.30 -14.22
CA ALA A 444 31.81 -0.04 -15.46
C ALA A 444 31.08 -0.60 -16.70
N GLU A 445 30.58 -1.83 -16.63
CA GLU A 445 29.85 -2.47 -17.74
C GLU A 445 28.52 -1.77 -18.03
N GLY A 446 27.75 -1.46 -16.98
CA GLY A 446 26.49 -0.74 -17.10
C GLY A 446 26.69 0.68 -17.63
N LYS A 447 27.72 1.40 -17.17
CA LYS A 447 28.06 2.74 -17.66
C LYS A 447 28.44 2.69 -19.14
N ALA A 448 29.29 1.75 -19.54
CA ALA A 448 29.67 1.58 -20.94
C ALA A 448 28.46 1.27 -21.85
N HIS A 449 27.49 0.48 -21.38
CA HIS A 449 26.23 0.25 -22.10
C HIS A 449 25.44 1.55 -22.30
N VAL A 450 25.24 2.33 -21.23
CA VAL A 450 24.50 3.61 -21.31
C VAL A 450 25.24 4.64 -22.16
N GLU A 451 26.57 4.73 -22.06
CA GLU A 451 27.40 5.61 -22.90
C GLU A 451 27.28 5.25 -24.38
N ARG A 452 27.19 3.96 -24.71
CA ARG A 452 26.97 3.50 -26.09
C ARG A 452 25.60 3.92 -26.62
N MET A 453 24.54 3.78 -25.81
CA MET A 453 23.20 4.24 -26.17
C MET A 453 23.16 5.77 -26.37
N LEU A 454 23.80 6.51 -25.46
CA LEU A 454 23.92 7.97 -25.54
C LEU A 454 24.69 8.41 -26.80
N SER A 455 25.80 7.73 -27.12
CA SER A 455 26.61 8.05 -28.30
C SER A 455 25.85 7.80 -29.59
N PHE A 456 25.06 6.73 -29.67
CA PHE A 456 24.19 6.46 -30.81
C PHE A 456 23.13 7.56 -30.98
N ALA A 457 22.40 7.88 -29.90
CA ALA A 457 21.37 8.92 -29.92
C ALA A 457 21.93 10.29 -30.36
N LYS A 458 23.07 10.69 -29.80
CA LYS A 458 23.78 11.93 -30.18
C LYS A 458 24.21 11.90 -31.64
N GLY A 459 24.82 10.81 -32.10
CA GLY A 459 25.27 10.69 -33.48
C GLY A 459 24.13 10.83 -34.50
N GLU A 460 22.99 10.18 -34.25
CA GLU A 460 21.82 10.31 -35.13
C GLU A 460 21.19 11.70 -35.06
N LYS A 461 21.10 12.29 -33.87
CA LYS A 461 20.64 13.67 -33.68
C LYS A 461 21.51 14.66 -34.46
N ASP A 462 22.83 14.56 -34.31
CA ASP A 462 23.79 15.52 -34.87
C ASP A 462 23.79 15.50 -36.40
N LYS A 463 23.53 14.35 -37.04
CA LYS A 463 23.30 14.26 -38.50
C LYS A 463 22.10 15.12 -38.94
N ILE A 464 20.99 15.04 -38.22
CA ILE A 464 19.77 15.80 -38.53
C ILE A 464 19.96 17.29 -38.21
N VAL A 465 20.66 17.60 -37.11
CA VAL A 465 21.00 18.99 -36.76
C VAL A 465 21.90 19.62 -37.82
N GLU A 466 22.90 18.89 -38.35
CA GLU A 466 23.78 19.41 -39.41
C GLU A 466 23.01 19.62 -40.73
N GLN A 467 22.05 18.75 -41.06
CA GLN A 467 21.13 18.97 -42.19
C GLN A 467 20.37 20.30 -42.01
N ARG A 468 19.81 20.53 -40.82
CA ARG A 468 19.12 21.79 -40.49
C ARG A 468 20.05 23.00 -40.52
N GLU A 469 21.26 22.90 -39.97
CA GLU A 469 22.23 24.00 -39.98
C GLU A 469 22.75 24.32 -41.37
N THR A 470 22.95 23.32 -42.22
CA THR A 470 23.31 23.51 -43.64
C THR A 470 22.21 24.29 -44.36
N ALA A 471 20.95 23.90 -44.19
CA ALA A 471 19.82 24.62 -44.77
C ALA A 471 19.66 26.04 -44.19
N ALA A 472 19.93 26.22 -42.90
CA ALA A 472 19.92 27.54 -42.27
C ALA A 472 21.01 28.46 -42.84
N ARG A 473 22.25 27.97 -43.05
CA ARG A 473 23.33 28.73 -43.69
C ARG A 473 22.93 29.20 -45.09
N GLU A 474 22.31 28.32 -45.87
CA GLU A 474 21.84 28.66 -47.21
C GLU A 474 20.68 29.68 -47.15
N TRP A 475 19.74 29.53 -46.21
CA TRP A 475 18.69 30.52 -45.99
C TRP A 475 19.26 31.91 -45.66
N PHE A 476 20.20 32.01 -44.72
CA PHE A 476 20.83 33.29 -44.35
C PHE A 476 21.54 33.93 -45.56
N LYS A 477 22.24 33.12 -46.36
CA LYS A 477 22.91 33.55 -47.58
C LYS A 477 21.91 34.11 -48.60
N GLN A 478 20.77 33.46 -48.81
CA GLN A 478 19.73 33.91 -49.74
C GLN A 478 19.06 35.21 -49.30
N HIS A 479 19.02 35.49 -48.00
CA HIS A 479 18.44 36.71 -47.45
C HIS A 479 19.47 37.83 -47.22
N GLY A 480 20.74 37.62 -47.60
CA GLY A 480 21.81 38.61 -47.43
C GLY A 480 22.15 38.92 -45.96
N LEU A 481 21.85 37.99 -45.05
CA LEU A 481 22.02 38.16 -43.62
C LEU A 481 23.25 37.36 -43.10
N PRO A 482 23.95 37.84 -42.06
CA PRO A 482 25.06 37.08 -41.47
C PRO A 482 24.53 35.82 -40.77
N TYR A 483 25.16 34.67 -41.05
CA TYR A 483 24.78 33.42 -40.40
C TYR A 483 24.86 33.52 -38.88
N LYS A 484 23.82 32.99 -38.23
CA LYS A 484 23.75 32.81 -36.77
C LYS A 484 23.47 31.34 -36.45
N PRO A 485 24.24 30.73 -35.53
CA PRO A 485 23.96 29.37 -35.05
C PRO A 485 22.61 29.29 -34.33
N SER A 486 22.08 28.08 -34.20
CA SER A 486 20.72 27.82 -33.69
C SER A 486 20.41 28.53 -32.35
N ASP A 487 21.34 28.53 -31.42
CA ASP A 487 21.22 29.17 -30.11
C ASP A 487 21.18 30.69 -30.20
N ALA A 488 22.03 31.28 -31.03
CA ALA A 488 22.09 32.73 -31.26
C ALA A 488 20.89 33.26 -32.04
N ARG A 489 20.28 32.44 -32.92
CA ARG A 489 19.13 32.86 -33.74
C ARG A 489 17.76 32.65 -33.11
N GLN A 490 17.66 31.88 -32.02
CA GLN A 490 16.37 31.60 -31.35
C GLN A 490 15.62 32.87 -30.92
N LYS A 491 16.36 33.92 -30.54
CA LYS A 491 15.80 35.19 -30.03
C LYS A 491 15.63 36.26 -31.10
N LEU A 492 15.99 35.98 -32.35
CA LEU A 492 15.79 36.91 -33.45
C LEU A 492 14.31 36.95 -33.84
N ASP A 493 13.89 38.04 -34.47
CA ASP A 493 12.54 38.15 -35.04
C ASP A 493 12.36 37.14 -36.17
N ASP A 494 11.12 36.70 -36.39
CA ASP A 494 10.80 35.64 -37.35
C ASP A 494 11.15 36.03 -38.79
N GLU A 495 11.19 37.32 -39.11
CA GLU A 495 11.56 37.87 -40.41
C GLU A 495 13.07 37.79 -40.70
N VAL A 496 13.91 37.65 -39.67
CA VAL A 496 15.39 37.66 -39.79
C VAL A 496 16.02 36.34 -39.32
N LYS A 497 15.23 35.27 -39.25
CA LYS A 497 15.73 33.91 -39.01
C LYS A 497 14.99 32.89 -39.89
N PRO A 498 15.63 31.77 -40.26
CA PRO A 498 14.96 30.69 -40.95
C PRO A 498 13.87 30.05 -40.08
N PRO A 499 12.87 29.37 -40.69
CA PRO A 499 11.94 28.52 -39.97
C PRO A 499 12.66 27.55 -39.03
N ARG A 500 12.04 27.23 -37.88
CA ARG A 500 12.64 26.39 -36.83
C ARG A 500 13.22 25.08 -37.35
N ASN A 501 12.55 24.43 -38.31
CA ASN A 501 12.92 23.14 -38.89
C ASN A 501 13.35 23.26 -40.36
N VAL A 502 13.98 24.39 -40.74
CA VAL A 502 14.45 24.63 -42.11
C VAL A 502 15.25 23.44 -42.66
N GLY A 503 14.90 22.98 -43.86
CA GLY A 503 15.56 21.87 -44.54
C GLY A 503 15.26 20.47 -43.99
N LEU A 504 14.37 20.35 -43.00
CA LEU A 504 13.87 19.07 -42.51
C LEU A 504 12.50 18.78 -43.13
N ASP A 505 12.26 17.52 -43.48
CA ASP A 505 10.92 17.02 -43.79
C ASP A 505 10.27 16.45 -42.51
N TYR A 506 9.01 16.04 -42.61
CA TYR A 506 8.28 15.51 -41.45
C TYR A 506 8.94 14.27 -40.82
N MET A 507 9.67 13.47 -41.61
CA MET A 507 10.41 12.30 -41.10
C MET A 507 11.58 12.76 -40.22
N ALA A 508 12.42 13.66 -40.75
CA ALA A 508 13.57 14.19 -40.03
C ALA A 508 13.15 15.01 -38.80
N GLU A 509 12.02 15.73 -38.87
CA GLU A 509 11.45 16.43 -37.72
C GLU A 509 11.02 15.45 -36.61
N GLY A 510 10.29 14.39 -36.96
CA GLY A 510 9.89 13.35 -36.01
C GLY A 510 11.10 12.64 -35.40
N GLN A 511 12.07 12.24 -36.22
CA GLN A 511 13.30 11.59 -35.77
C GLN A 511 14.12 12.50 -34.85
N LEU A 512 14.22 13.81 -35.15
CA LEU A 512 14.93 14.76 -34.30
C LEU A 512 14.31 14.84 -32.91
N LYS A 513 12.97 14.93 -32.80
CA LYS A 513 12.25 14.95 -31.52
C LYS A 513 12.59 13.70 -30.69
N VAL A 514 12.55 12.51 -31.31
CA VAL A 514 12.90 11.25 -30.66
C VAL A 514 14.35 11.27 -30.16
N ARG A 515 15.32 11.71 -30.97
CA ARG A 515 16.74 11.71 -30.56
C ARG A 515 17.10 12.74 -29.51
N GLU A 516 16.45 13.90 -29.51
CA GLU A 516 16.57 14.87 -28.42
C GLU A 516 16.06 14.27 -27.09
N GLN A 517 14.99 13.45 -27.15
CA GLN A 517 14.48 12.73 -25.99
C GLN A 517 15.39 11.58 -25.56
N ASP A 518 15.89 10.77 -26.49
CA ASP A 518 16.84 9.67 -26.22
C ASP A 518 18.12 10.21 -25.56
N GLU A 519 18.70 11.29 -26.09
CA GLU A 519 19.88 11.91 -25.50
C GLU A 519 19.63 12.29 -24.03
N TRP A 520 18.48 12.86 -23.74
CA TRP A 520 18.11 13.21 -22.36
C TRP A 520 17.94 11.97 -21.47
N ILE A 521 17.24 10.94 -21.94
CA ILE A 521 17.05 9.68 -21.21
C ILE A 521 18.40 9.04 -20.86
N TRP A 522 19.31 8.94 -21.83
CA TRP A 522 20.59 8.28 -21.60
C TRP A 522 21.56 9.12 -20.76
N GLN A 523 21.51 10.46 -20.87
CA GLN A 523 22.20 11.34 -19.91
C GLN A 523 21.70 11.10 -18.49
N ARG A 524 20.39 10.95 -18.31
CA ARG A 524 19.78 10.67 -17.02
C ARG A 524 20.16 9.29 -16.47
N ALA A 525 20.24 8.27 -17.33
CA ALA A 525 20.63 6.92 -16.93
C ALA A 525 22.10 6.83 -16.46
N LEU A 526 23.00 7.72 -16.94
CA LEU A 526 24.39 7.77 -16.48
C LEU A 526 24.52 8.12 -15.00
N GLU A 527 23.55 8.87 -14.47
CA GLU A 527 23.52 9.27 -13.06
C GLU A 527 23.45 8.08 -12.09
N ARG A 528 23.00 6.91 -12.56
CA ARG A 528 23.00 5.64 -11.79
C ARG A 528 24.38 5.25 -11.26
N TYR A 529 25.44 5.72 -11.92
CA TYR A 529 26.82 5.39 -11.61
C TYR A 529 27.57 6.50 -10.85
N GLU A 530 26.88 7.60 -10.52
CA GLU A 530 27.44 8.75 -9.82
C GLU A 530 27.09 8.69 -8.31
N PRO A 531 27.95 9.26 -7.42
CA PRO A 531 27.70 9.29 -5.98
C PRO A 531 26.56 10.28 -5.65
N MET A 532 25.33 9.83 -5.81
CA MET A 532 24.14 10.66 -5.62
C MET A 532 22.93 9.87 -5.13
N MET A 533 21.92 10.59 -4.66
CA MET A 533 20.69 10.01 -4.14
C MET A 533 19.46 10.83 -4.54
N GLN A 534 18.38 10.13 -4.91
CA GLN A 534 17.04 10.70 -4.97
C GLN A 534 16.42 10.68 -3.56
N SER A 535 16.42 11.81 -2.87
CA SER A 535 15.94 11.99 -1.49
C SER A 535 14.92 13.14 -1.41
N VAL A 536 14.75 13.74 -0.23
CA VAL A 536 14.05 15.03 -0.06
C VAL A 536 14.92 16.07 0.68
N TYR A 537 14.42 17.30 0.75
CA TYR A 537 14.84 18.37 1.66
C TYR A 537 13.64 19.25 2.01
N ASP A 538 13.74 20.08 3.06
CA ASP A 538 12.70 21.09 3.35
C ASP A 538 13.07 22.47 2.81
N GLY A 539 12.16 23.12 2.09
CA GLY A 539 12.36 24.44 1.51
C GLY A 539 11.16 24.99 0.76
N PRO A 540 11.33 26.16 0.11
CA PRO A 540 10.28 26.77 -0.71
C PRO A 540 9.99 25.96 -1.98
N ASP A 541 8.78 26.14 -2.50
CA ASP A 541 8.32 25.44 -3.70
C ASP A 541 9.19 25.81 -4.91
N PRO A 542 9.75 24.81 -5.61
CA PRO A 542 10.53 25.04 -6.81
C PRO A 542 9.61 25.49 -7.94
N LYS A 543 10.13 26.32 -8.84
CA LYS A 543 9.49 26.60 -10.13
C LYS A 543 9.72 25.40 -11.05
N LEU A 544 8.68 24.63 -11.32
CA LEU A 544 8.71 23.36 -12.06
C LEU A 544 8.32 23.58 -13.53
N ASN A 545 9.13 24.34 -14.26
CA ASN A 545 9.00 24.30 -15.72
C ASN A 545 9.42 22.91 -16.27
N PHE A 546 8.99 22.59 -17.49
CA PHE A 546 9.28 21.29 -18.11
C PHE A 546 10.77 20.89 -18.09
N LYS A 547 11.69 21.86 -18.20
CA LYS A 547 13.14 21.59 -18.14
C LYS A 547 13.63 21.35 -16.72
N SER A 548 13.10 22.05 -15.71
CA SER A 548 13.49 21.85 -14.30
C SER A 548 12.88 20.59 -13.70
N ALA A 549 11.73 20.13 -14.19
CA ALA A 549 11.13 18.87 -13.76
C ALA A 549 11.91 17.62 -14.21
N ARG A 550 12.67 17.73 -15.30
CA ARG A 550 13.58 16.68 -15.79
C ARG A 550 14.77 16.43 -14.86
N SER A 551 15.13 17.38 -13.99
CA SER A 551 16.22 17.22 -13.01
C SER A 551 15.89 17.98 -11.72
N LEU A 552 15.51 17.25 -10.68
CA LEU A 552 15.08 17.81 -9.39
C LEU A 552 16.28 18.09 -8.48
N ARG A 553 17.28 18.82 -9.00
CA ARG A 553 18.52 19.12 -8.27
C ARG A 553 18.23 19.98 -7.05
N MET A 554 18.79 19.58 -5.91
CA MET A 554 18.67 20.35 -4.68
C MET A 554 19.35 21.73 -4.83
N PRO A 555 18.70 22.83 -4.42
CA PRO A 555 19.31 24.15 -4.46
C PRO A 555 20.49 24.24 -3.48
N GLN A 556 21.52 25.02 -3.86
CA GLN A 556 22.72 25.20 -3.05
C GLN A 556 22.45 25.98 -1.75
N VAL A 557 21.49 26.91 -1.79
CA VAL A 557 21.06 27.69 -0.64
C VAL A 557 19.59 27.42 -0.39
N ILE A 558 19.28 26.90 0.79
CA ILE A 558 17.91 26.64 1.24
C ILE A 558 17.45 27.82 2.11
N ASN A 559 16.30 28.39 1.79
CA ASN A 559 15.66 29.39 2.64
C ASN A 559 15.03 28.72 3.87
N VAL A 560 15.81 28.57 4.94
CA VAL A 560 15.34 28.02 6.23
C VAL A 560 14.33 28.93 6.95
N GLY A 561 14.23 30.20 6.54
CA GLY A 561 13.24 31.17 7.03
C GLY A 561 11.87 31.05 6.35
N TYR A 562 11.74 30.22 5.31
CA TYR A 562 10.46 30.01 4.64
C TYR A 562 9.44 29.40 5.61
N ARG A 563 8.20 29.91 5.58
CA ARG A 563 7.10 29.45 6.43
C ARG A 563 5.87 29.32 5.53
N PRO A 564 5.62 28.13 4.94
CA PRO A 564 4.45 27.95 4.09
C PRO A 564 3.18 28.01 4.93
N GLU A 565 2.22 28.78 4.47
CA GLU A 565 0.88 28.80 5.04
C GLU A 565 0.06 27.64 4.45
N THR A 566 -0.78 27.03 5.27
CA THR A 566 -1.68 25.95 4.83
C THR A 566 -3.09 26.27 5.30
N HIS A 567 -4.06 25.96 4.47
CA HIS A 567 -5.47 26.15 4.72
C HIS A 567 -6.21 24.82 4.58
N ILE A 568 -7.39 24.73 5.17
CA ILE A 568 -8.38 23.71 4.78
C ILE A 568 -8.86 24.06 3.38
N PHE A 569 -8.53 23.25 2.39
CA PHE A 569 -9.02 23.44 1.02
C PHE A 569 -10.41 22.81 0.87
N THR A 570 -11.44 23.64 0.71
CA THR A 570 -12.83 23.16 0.63
C THR A 570 -13.01 22.28 -0.60
N GLY A 571 -13.57 21.08 -0.43
CA GLY A 571 -13.66 20.10 -1.51
C GLY A 571 -12.29 19.57 -2.00
N GLY A 572 -11.20 19.90 -1.31
CA GLY A 572 -9.83 19.52 -1.67
C GLY A 572 -9.17 20.40 -2.74
N SER A 573 -9.77 21.54 -3.13
CA SER A 573 -9.28 22.42 -4.21
C SER A 573 -8.42 23.58 -3.70
N LEU A 574 -7.22 23.77 -4.28
CA LEU A 574 -6.35 24.91 -3.96
C LEU A 574 -7.03 26.27 -4.16
N GLU A 575 -7.97 26.35 -5.09
CA GLU A 575 -8.69 27.58 -5.45
C GLU A 575 -9.79 27.95 -4.42
N ALA A 576 -10.02 27.09 -3.41
CA ALA A 576 -11.03 27.28 -2.37
C ALA A 576 -10.42 27.23 -0.95
N PRO A 577 -9.50 28.14 -0.59
CA PRO A 577 -8.89 28.18 0.73
C PRO A 577 -9.91 28.59 1.79
N GLY A 578 -10.01 27.78 2.85
CA GLY A 578 -10.80 28.04 4.05
C GLY A 578 -9.93 28.46 5.24
N GLU A 579 -10.25 27.90 6.41
CA GLU A 579 -9.55 28.19 7.67
C GLU A 579 -8.04 27.90 7.58
N LYS A 580 -7.20 28.79 8.13
CA LYS A 580 -5.76 28.56 8.25
C LYS A 580 -5.49 27.44 9.25
N VAL A 581 -4.56 26.54 8.92
CA VAL A 581 -4.22 25.37 9.74
C VAL A 581 -2.73 25.38 10.06
N GLN A 582 -2.41 25.17 11.34
CA GLN A 582 -1.04 24.97 11.81
C GLN A 582 -0.59 23.52 11.56
N PRO A 583 0.71 23.25 11.38
CA PRO A 583 1.21 21.87 11.32
C PRO A 583 0.85 21.11 12.59
N GLY A 584 0.50 19.83 12.45
CA GLY A 584 0.02 19.03 13.57
C GLY A 584 -0.15 17.56 13.24
N VAL A 585 -0.86 16.85 14.11
CA VAL A 585 -1.07 15.39 14.05
C VAL A 585 -2.55 15.01 14.15
N LEU A 586 -2.85 13.71 14.07
CA LEU A 586 -4.22 13.19 14.22
C LEU A 586 -4.67 13.31 15.69
N SER A 587 -5.59 14.23 15.95
CA SER A 587 -6.17 14.48 17.26
C SER A 587 -7.00 13.30 17.78
N ALA A 588 -7.56 12.46 16.87
CA ALA A 588 -8.33 11.27 17.21
C ALA A 588 -7.56 10.25 18.06
N VAL A 589 -6.23 10.22 17.94
CA VAL A 589 -5.39 9.29 18.73
C VAL A 589 -5.30 9.72 20.20
N GLY A 590 -5.63 10.98 20.53
CA GLY A 590 -5.54 11.51 21.89
C GLY A 590 -4.11 11.63 22.45
N LEU A 591 -3.08 11.44 21.60
CA LEU A 591 -1.68 11.57 21.96
C LEU A 591 -1.20 13.01 21.71
N SER A 592 -0.88 13.73 22.78
CA SER A 592 -0.35 15.09 22.72
C SER A 592 1.11 15.13 22.25
N ILE A 593 1.46 16.20 21.53
CA ILE A 593 2.83 16.56 21.21
C ILE A 593 3.55 17.04 22.48
N GLU A 594 4.74 16.51 22.72
CA GLU A 594 5.58 16.94 23.83
C GLU A 594 6.00 18.41 23.66
N GLY A 595 5.77 19.22 24.70
CA GLY A 595 6.11 20.65 24.69
C GLY A 595 5.13 21.56 23.94
N ALA A 596 3.99 21.05 23.46
CA ALA A 596 2.95 21.87 22.84
C ALA A 596 2.39 22.92 23.84
N GLN A 597 2.22 24.15 23.36
CA GLN A 597 1.59 25.24 24.12
C GLN A 597 0.19 25.51 23.56
N GLY A 598 -0.85 25.35 24.37
CA GLY A 598 -2.24 25.52 23.94
C GLY A 598 -2.82 24.24 23.33
N ASP A 599 -3.00 24.21 22.01
CA ASP A 599 -3.52 23.02 21.31
C ASP A 599 -2.50 21.88 21.39
N PRO A 600 -2.83 20.75 22.04
CA PRO A 600 -1.89 19.65 22.28
C PRO A 600 -1.49 18.88 21.02
N TYR A 601 -2.13 19.14 19.87
CA TYR A 601 -1.90 18.41 18.63
C TYR A 601 -1.16 19.25 17.57
N VAL A 602 -0.70 20.45 17.93
CA VAL A 602 0.05 21.35 17.06
C VAL A 602 1.55 21.11 17.19
N LEU A 603 2.22 21.06 16.04
CA LEU A 603 3.67 20.95 15.88
C LEU A 603 4.30 22.35 15.74
N PRO A 604 5.62 22.50 15.92
CA PRO A 604 6.31 23.76 15.63
C PRO A 604 6.08 24.24 14.20
N GLU A 605 6.05 25.56 13.98
CA GLU A 605 5.87 26.12 12.62
C GLU A 605 7.16 26.18 11.81
N ASP A 606 8.33 26.01 12.44
CA ASP A 606 9.60 26.05 11.75
C ASP A 606 9.83 24.81 10.88
N LEU A 607 10.44 25.01 9.70
CA LEU A 607 10.65 23.95 8.72
C LEU A 607 11.48 22.79 9.26
N THR A 608 12.46 23.07 10.11
CA THR A 608 13.46 22.11 10.57
C THR A 608 12.87 21.12 11.57
N ASN A 609 11.83 21.49 12.32
CA ASN A 609 11.31 20.65 13.39
C ASN A 609 9.91 20.08 13.14
N ARG A 610 9.12 20.62 12.22
CA ARG A 610 7.73 20.16 12.03
C ARG A 610 7.61 18.75 11.47
N ARG A 611 8.39 18.39 10.43
CA ARG A 611 8.38 17.04 9.85
C ARG A 611 9.02 16.01 10.79
N LEU A 612 10.14 16.35 11.41
CA LEU A 612 10.74 15.55 12.47
C LEU A 612 9.79 15.37 13.66
N GLY A 613 9.02 16.39 14.03
CA GLY A 613 8.02 16.31 15.10
C GLY A 613 6.87 15.36 14.74
N LEU A 614 6.37 15.41 13.51
CA LEU A 614 5.43 14.42 12.99
C LEU A 614 6.02 13.00 13.05
N ALA A 615 7.27 12.83 12.58
CA ALA A 615 7.95 11.53 12.60
C ALA A 615 8.10 10.99 14.04
N LYS A 616 8.45 11.84 15.00
CA LYS A 616 8.54 11.48 16.43
C LYS A 616 7.19 11.07 17.01
N TRP A 617 6.10 11.77 16.65
CA TRP A 617 4.76 11.41 17.10
C TRP A 617 4.28 10.07 16.51
N ILE A 618 4.60 9.80 15.25
CA ILE A 618 4.31 8.51 14.63
C ILE A 618 5.12 7.40 15.33
N ALA A 619 6.41 7.64 15.60
CA ALA A 619 7.31 6.70 16.24
C ALA A 619 7.18 6.63 17.79
N ASP A 620 6.19 7.30 18.39
CA ASP A 620 5.98 7.30 19.83
C ASP A 620 5.42 5.94 20.30
N ALA A 621 5.98 5.41 21.39
CA ALA A 621 5.56 4.17 22.03
C ALA A 621 4.09 4.12 22.44
N ARG A 622 3.48 5.29 22.68
CA ARG A 622 2.08 5.43 23.05
C ARG A 622 1.15 5.53 21.85
N ASN A 623 1.68 5.62 20.62
CA ASN A 623 0.86 5.69 19.42
C ASN A 623 0.27 4.30 19.11
N PRO A 624 -1.05 4.12 19.30
CA PRO A 624 -1.68 2.82 19.13
C PRO A 624 -1.78 2.40 17.67
N LEU A 625 -1.89 3.36 16.74
CA LEU A 625 -2.02 3.06 15.32
C LEU A 625 -0.71 2.48 14.79
N THR A 626 0.43 3.13 15.07
CA THR A 626 1.75 2.66 14.65
C THR A 626 2.07 1.27 15.17
N THR A 627 1.93 1.06 16.47
CA THR A 627 2.31 -0.19 17.13
C THR A 627 1.42 -1.35 16.70
N ARG A 628 0.09 -1.17 16.66
CA ARG A 628 -0.83 -2.21 16.16
C ARG A 628 -0.64 -2.48 14.68
N SER A 629 -0.40 -1.44 13.87
CA SER A 629 -0.26 -1.56 12.42
C SER A 629 0.94 -2.43 12.05
N ILE A 630 2.10 -2.23 12.67
CA ILE A 630 3.28 -3.05 12.37
C ILE A 630 3.13 -4.48 12.85
N VAL A 631 2.68 -4.73 14.09
CA VAL A 631 2.56 -6.12 14.60
C VAL A 631 1.46 -6.91 13.88
N ASN A 632 0.39 -6.23 13.44
CA ASN A 632 -0.66 -6.85 12.63
C ASN A 632 -0.10 -7.32 11.28
N ARG A 633 0.76 -6.51 10.63
CA ARG A 633 1.44 -6.91 9.39
C ARG A 633 2.45 -8.04 9.63
N LEU A 634 3.24 -8.00 10.70
CA LEU A 634 4.17 -9.08 11.03
C LEU A 634 3.42 -10.41 11.21
N TRP A 635 2.27 -10.39 11.89
CA TRP A 635 1.38 -11.55 12.01
C TRP A 635 0.85 -12.01 10.65
N GLU A 636 0.31 -11.07 9.87
CA GLU A 636 -0.24 -11.34 8.54
C GLU A 636 0.76 -12.01 7.61
N TYR A 637 2.02 -11.56 7.56
CA TYR A 637 3.01 -12.14 6.66
C TYR A 637 3.37 -13.60 7.03
N HIS A 638 3.14 -14.02 8.28
CA HIS A 638 3.29 -15.42 8.71
C HIS A 638 2.05 -16.26 8.44
N PHE A 639 0.85 -15.72 8.65
CA PHE A 639 -0.41 -16.47 8.53
C PHE A 639 -1.16 -16.20 7.21
N GLY A 640 -0.67 -15.35 6.32
CA GLY A 640 -1.43 -14.88 5.15
C GLY A 640 -2.75 -14.17 5.50
N LYS A 641 -2.94 -13.81 6.78
CA LYS A 641 -4.18 -13.27 7.32
C LYS A 641 -3.88 -12.42 8.57
N PRO A 642 -4.32 -11.16 8.62
CA PRO A 642 -4.11 -10.28 9.77
C PRO A 642 -5.03 -10.62 10.95
N ILE A 643 -4.67 -10.15 12.15
CA ILE A 643 -5.56 -10.21 13.32
C ILE A 643 -6.70 -9.21 13.17
N ALA A 644 -6.36 -7.99 12.75
CA ALA A 644 -7.28 -6.89 12.48
C ALA A 644 -7.35 -6.59 10.99
N GLY A 645 -8.45 -7.03 10.37
CA GLY A 645 -8.98 -6.56 9.09
C GLY A 645 -7.99 -6.05 8.05
N THR A 646 -8.36 -4.98 7.35
CA THR A 646 -7.54 -4.32 6.32
C THR A 646 -6.33 -3.64 6.98
N PRO A 647 -5.08 -4.08 6.74
CA PRO A 647 -3.91 -3.58 7.48
C PRO A 647 -3.62 -2.08 7.27
N ASN A 648 -4.10 -1.50 6.17
CA ASN A 648 -4.03 -0.05 5.91
C ASN A 648 -5.27 0.74 6.40
N ASN A 649 -6.24 0.11 7.07
CA ASN A 649 -7.46 0.77 7.56
C ASN A 649 -8.03 0.14 8.86
N PHE A 650 -7.75 0.77 10.00
CA PHE A 650 -8.34 0.43 11.32
C PHE A 650 -9.60 1.23 11.68
N GLY A 651 -10.13 2.03 10.76
CA GLY A 651 -11.37 2.79 10.94
C GLY A 651 -12.62 1.89 11.03
N VAL A 652 -13.78 2.53 11.19
CA VAL A 652 -15.11 1.90 11.35
C VAL A 652 -15.46 0.97 10.19
N LYS A 653 -14.98 1.28 8.98
CA LYS A 653 -15.21 0.47 7.78
C LYS A 653 -14.16 -0.64 7.59
N GLY A 654 -13.07 -0.62 8.35
CA GLY A 654 -12.14 -1.73 8.44
C GLY A 654 -12.72 -2.91 9.21
N ALA A 655 -12.23 -4.12 8.93
CA ALA A 655 -12.60 -5.29 9.71
C ALA A 655 -12.00 -5.22 11.13
N LYS A 656 -12.82 -5.60 12.12
CA LYS A 656 -12.45 -5.59 13.54
C LYS A 656 -11.43 -6.69 13.87
N PRO A 657 -10.59 -6.53 14.90
CA PRO A 657 -9.69 -7.58 15.35
C PRO A 657 -10.47 -8.82 15.79
N THR A 658 -10.09 -9.98 15.26
CA THR A 658 -10.60 -11.29 15.72
C THR A 658 -10.17 -11.57 17.17
N HIS A 659 -8.94 -11.14 17.49
CA HIS A 659 -8.30 -11.28 18.79
C HIS A 659 -7.74 -9.92 19.29
N PRO A 660 -8.61 -9.00 19.76
CA PRO A 660 -8.18 -7.65 20.18
C PRO A 660 -7.14 -7.68 21.30
N GLU A 661 -7.31 -8.56 22.29
CA GLU A 661 -6.37 -8.70 23.40
C GLU A 661 -5.01 -9.24 22.95
N LEU A 662 -4.98 -10.19 22.02
CA LEU A 662 -3.73 -10.68 21.43
C LEU A 662 -3.00 -9.55 20.68
N LEU A 663 -3.72 -8.76 19.88
CA LEU A 663 -3.14 -7.65 19.14
C LEU A 663 -2.54 -6.59 20.07
N ASP A 664 -3.26 -6.20 21.12
CA ASP A 664 -2.77 -5.25 22.12
C ASP A 664 -1.60 -5.80 22.93
N TRP A 665 -1.62 -7.10 23.24
CA TRP A 665 -0.51 -7.76 23.92
C TRP A 665 0.76 -7.76 23.05
N LEU A 666 0.64 -8.12 21.77
CA LEU A 666 1.76 -8.11 20.81
C LEU A 666 2.29 -6.69 20.60
N ALA A 667 1.41 -5.69 20.48
CA ALA A 667 1.81 -4.30 20.32
C ALA A 667 2.59 -3.78 21.54
N ALA A 668 2.11 -4.06 22.75
CA ALA A 668 2.81 -3.67 23.98
C ALA A 668 4.14 -4.42 24.16
N ASP A 669 4.14 -5.74 23.94
CA ASP A 669 5.36 -6.57 24.03
C ASP A 669 6.43 -6.14 23.03
N PHE A 670 6.04 -5.75 21.81
CA PHE A 670 6.95 -5.22 20.79
C PHE A 670 7.69 -3.96 21.26
N VAL A 671 6.96 -3.03 21.86
CA VAL A 671 7.50 -1.77 22.38
C VAL A 671 8.41 -2.02 23.58
N GLU A 672 7.98 -2.86 24.53
CA GLU A 672 8.76 -3.21 25.74
C GLU A 672 10.11 -3.85 25.41
N HIS A 673 10.19 -4.57 24.29
CA HIS A 673 11.40 -5.26 23.84
C HIS A 673 12.13 -4.54 22.71
N GLY A 674 12.02 -3.21 22.67
CA GLY A 674 12.87 -2.36 21.84
C GLY A 674 12.53 -2.36 20.36
N TRP A 675 11.30 -2.71 19.97
CA TRP A 675 10.82 -2.65 18.58
C TRP A 675 11.60 -3.54 17.60
N THR A 676 12.09 -4.67 18.10
CA THR A 676 12.92 -5.63 17.35
C THR A 676 12.06 -6.63 16.57
N MET A 677 12.20 -6.64 15.23
CA MET A 677 11.38 -7.48 14.36
C MET A 677 11.78 -8.96 14.47
N LYS A 678 13.09 -9.24 14.53
CA LYS A 678 13.57 -10.63 14.62
C LYS A 678 13.07 -11.34 15.87
N ARG A 679 13.03 -10.64 17.02
CA ARG A 679 12.44 -11.17 18.25
C ARG A 679 10.95 -11.48 18.05
N MET A 680 10.19 -10.56 17.44
CA MET A 680 8.76 -10.74 17.20
C MET A 680 8.48 -11.92 16.27
N HIS A 681 9.28 -12.10 15.22
CA HIS A 681 9.20 -13.30 14.37
C HIS A 681 9.44 -14.58 15.14
N LYS A 682 10.51 -14.63 15.95
CA LYS A 682 10.80 -15.79 16.79
C LYS A 682 9.64 -16.08 17.75
N LEU A 683 9.07 -15.06 18.39
CA LEU A 683 7.92 -15.21 19.28
C LEU A 683 6.71 -15.85 18.57
N ILE A 684 6.37 -15.36 17.38
CA ILE A 684 5.28 -15.90 16.55
C ILE A 684 5.58 -17.34 16.15
N MET A 685 6.76 -17.61 15.59
CA MET A 685 7.11 -18.92 15.02
C MET A 685 7.33 -20.01 16.08
N MET A 686 7.67 -19.62 17.32
CA MET A 686 7.77 -20.54 18.45
C MET A 686 6.40 -20.90 19.07
N SER A 687 5.31 -20.22 18.68
CA SER A 687 3.96 -20.57 19.14
C SER A 687 3.48 -21.92 18.57
N LYS A 688 2.57 -22.59 19.29
CA LYS A 688 1.87 -23.77 18.77
C LYS A 688 0.99 -23.38 17.58
N ALA A 689 0.36 -22.20 17.62
CA ALA A 689 -0.44 -21.67 16.51
C ALA A 689 0.31 -21.65 15.18
N TYR A 690 1.54 -21.16 15.16
CA TYR A 690 2.35 -21.17 13.94
C TYR A 690 2.77 -22.58 13.52
N GLN A 691 2.93 -23.52 14.46
CA GLN A 691 3.40 -24.89 14.19
C GLN A 691 2.28 -25.88 13.83
N MET A 692 1.02 -25.44 13.77
CA MET A 692 -0.11 -26.28 13.41
C MET A 692 -0.04 -26.79 11.97
N ALA A 693 -0.62 -27.96 11.71
CA ALA A 693 -0.89 -28.46 10.36
C ALA A 693 -2.09 -27.73 9.73
N THR A 694 -2.11 -27.62 8.41
CA THR A 694 -3.31 -27.19 7.67
C THR A 694 -4.50 -28.14 7.87
N GLY A 695 -4.25 -29.45 7.95
CA GLY A 695 -5.30 -30.46 8.07
C GLY A 695 -5.91 -30.52 9.47
N HIS A 696 -7.23 -30.31 9.59
CA HIS A 696 -7.93 -30.29 10.88
C HIS A 696 -8.88 -31.51 11.06
N PRO A 697 -8.87 -32.22 12.20
CA PRO A 697 -9.79 -33.35 12.45
C PRO A 697 -11.28 -32.95 12.42
N GLN A 698 -11.59 -31.74 12.86
CA GLN A 698 -12.94 -31.17 12.89
C GLN A 698 -13.24 -30.25 11.69
N MET A 699 -12.56 -30.43 10.55
CA MET A 699 -12.66 -29.51 9.40
C MET A 699 -14.11 -29.30 8.90
N ALA A 700 -14.94 -30.35 8.92
CA ALA A 700 -16.35 -30.23 8.52
C ALA A 700 -17.16 -29.28 9.41
N LYS A 701 -16.86 -29.27 10.72
CA LYS A 701 -17.47 -28.34 11.68
C LYS A 701 -16.97 -26.91 11.43
N LEU A 702 -15.64 -26.74 11.33
CA LEU A 702 -15.02 -25.43 11.14
C LEU A 702 -15.47 -24.75 9.85
N LYS A 703 -15.69 -25.49 8.75
CA LYS A 703 -16.24 -24.90 7.52
C LYS A 703 -17.60 -24.23 7.69
N ASN A 704 -18.40 -24.64 8.69
CA ASN A 704 -19.70 -24.05 8.97
C ASN A 704 -19.61 -22.98 10.08
N ASP A 705 -18.88 -23.29 11.15
CA ASP A 705 -18.84 -22.46 12.37
C ASP A 705 -17.82 -21.31 12.27
N ASP A 706 -16.73 -21.52 11.54
CA ASP A 706 -15.62 -20.56 11.33
C ASP A 706 -15.02 -20.71 9.91
N PRO A 707 -15.79 -20.41 8.85
CA PRO A 707 -15.36 -20.62 7.46
C PRO A 707 -14.11 -19.83 7.07
N ASN A 708 -13.83 -18.72 7.78
CA ASN A 708 -12.70 -17.86 7.52
C ASN A 708 -11.44 -18.26 8.32
N ASN A 709 -11.53 -19.23 9.23
CA ASN A 709 -10.48 -19.52 10.21
C ASN A 709 -10.13 -18.27 11.06
N ASP A 710 -11.13 -17.52 11.52
CA ASP A 710 -10.99 -16.39 12.46
C ASP A 710 -10.52 -16.84 13.85
N LEU A 711 -10.68 -18.12 14.18
CA LEU A 711 -10.21 -18.72 15.43
C LEU A 711 -8.74 -19.14 15.38
N PHE A 712 -8.11 -19.15 14.20
CA PHE A 712 -6.78 -19.75 13.97
C PHE A 712 -6.69 -21.20 14.50
N ALA A 713 -7.71 -22.01 14.18
CA ALA A 713 -7.79 -23.41 14.61
C ALA A 713 -6.80 -24.33 13.85
N TYR A 714 -6.34 -23.91 12.68
CA TYR A 714 -5.34 -24.59 11.86
C TYR A 714 -4.47 -23.57 11.12
N PHE A 715 -3.31 -24.01 10.62
CA PHE A 715 -2.46 -23.13 9.82
C PHE A 715 -3.06 -22.93 8.41
N PRO A 716 -3.23 -21.70 7.91
CA PRO A 716 -3.82 -21.46 6.61
C PRO A 716 -2.87 -21.85 5.47
N THR A 717 -3.40 -22.47 4.42
CA THR A 717 -2.63 -22.75 3.21
C THR A 717 -2.28 -21.45 2.50
N ARG A 718 -0.99 -21.23 2.20
CA ARG A 718 -0.51 -20.02 1.53
C ARG A 718 0.09 -20.38 0.18
N ARG A 719 -0.32 -19.68 -0.89
CA ARG A 719 0.36 -19.80 -2.18
C ARG A 719 1.68 -19.04 -2.16
N LEU A 720 2.71 -19.56 -2.83
CA LEU A 720 3.95 -18.82 -3.07
C LEU A 720 3.67 -17.58 -3.91
N THR A 721 4.29 -16.47 -3.51
CA THR A 721 4.30 -15.20 -4.26
C THR A 721 5.10 -15.33 -5.56
N ALA A 722 4.90 -14.39 -6.50
CA ALA A 722 5.63 -14.34 -7.75
C ALA A 722 7.16 -14.45 -7.58
N GLU A 723 7.70 -13.69 -6.63
CA GLU A 723 9.12 -13.66 -6.31
C GLU A 723 9.60 -14.97 -5.69
N GLU A 724 8.83 -15.55 -4.75
CA GLU A 724 9.14 -16.87 -4.17
C GLU A 724 9.15 -17.95 -5.25
N LEU A 725 8.20 -17.94 -6.21
CA LEU A 725 8.16 -18.89 -7.32
C LEU A 725 9.41 -18.76 -8.20
N ARG A 726 9.71 -17.55 -8.68
CA ARG A 726 10.87 -17.30 -9.55
C ARG A 726 12.18 -17.65 -8.83
N ASP A 727 12.36 -17.16 -7.61
CA ASP A 727 13.59 -17.37 -6.85
C ASP A 727 13.77 -18.83 -6.43
N SER A 728 12.69 -19.54 -6.12
CA SER A 728 12.73 -20.99 -5.85
C SER A 728 13.20 -21.78 -7.06
N MET A 729 12.69 -21.47 -8.25
CA MET A 729 13.13 -22.15 -9.46
C MET A 729 14.62 -21.91 -9.72
N LEU A 730 15.09 -20.67 -9.59
CA LEU A 730 16.53 -20.35 -9.72
C LEU A 730 17.38 -21.08 -8.66
N HIS A 731 16.89 -21.18 -7.42
CA HIS A 731 17.57 -21.88 -6.35
C HIS A 731 17.68 -23.40 -6.63
N ILE A 732 16.56 -23.99 -7.05
CA ILE A 732 16.44 -25.43 -7.36
C ILE A 732 17.25 -25.82 -8.59
N THR A 733 17.36 -24.95 -9.59
CA THR A 733 18.21 -25.21 -10.77
C THR A 733 19.68 -24.92 -10.49
N GLY A 734 20.01 -24.27 -9.37
CA GLY A 734 21.38 -23.89 -9.02
C GLY A 734 21.89 -22.67 -9.79
N GLU A 735 20.98 -21.88 -10.38
CA GLU A 735 21.30 -20.69 -11.17
C GLU A 735 21.18 -19.39 -10.37
N LEU A 736 20.55 -19.43 -9.20
CA LEU A 736 20.39 -18.27 -8.34
C LEU A 736 21.76 -17.71 -7.94
N ASN A 737 22.03 -16.48 -8.31
CA ASN A 737 23.13 -15.68 -7.79
C ASN A 737 22.71 -15.04 -6.45
N PRO A 738 23.27 -15.47 -5.30
CA PRO A 738 22.87 -15.02 -3.96
C PRO A 738 23.50 -13.66 -3.58
N THR A 739 24.11 -12.97 -4.54
CA THR A 739 24.77 -11.68 -4.32
C THR A 739 23.79 -10.63 -3.80
N LEU A 740 24.12 -10.04 -2.63
CA LEU A 740 23.35 -9.00 -1.98
C LEU A 740 23.71 -7.60 -2.50
N GLY A 741 22.68 -6.77 -2.70
CA GLY A 741 22.78 -5.32 -2.96
C GLY A 741 23.37 -4.94 -4.33
N GLY A 742 23.47 -3.64 -4.59
CA GLY A 742 24.05 -3.08 -5.80
C GLY A 742 23.03 -2.84 -6.91
N LEU A 743 23.49 -2.73 -8.15
CA LEU A 743 22.63 -2.33 -9.27
C LEU A 743 21.46 -3.29 -9.49
N PRO A 744 20.30 -2.75 -9.93
CA PRO A 744 19.18 -3.58 -10.34
C PRO A 744 19.54 -4.40 -11.57
N ILE A 745 18.83 -5.51 -11.77
CA ILE A 745 19.01 -6.43 -12.89
C ILE A 745 17.77 -6.46 -13.78
N MET A 746 17.99 -6.86 -15.03
CA MET A 746 16.96 -6.98 -16.05
C MET A 746 16.85 -8.47 -16.42
N PRO A 747 15.89 -9.24 -15.85
CA PRO A 747 15.63 -10.63 -16.23
C PRO A 747 15.34 -10.83 -17.72
N GLU A 748 15.37 -12.08 -18.17
CA GLU A 748 14.68 -12.44 -19.41
C GLU A 748 13.17 -12.26 -19.23
N MET A 749 12.52 -11.63 -20.19
CA MET A 749 11.06 -11.55 -20.28
C MET A 749 10.61 -11.86 -21.72
N ASN A 750 9.32 -12.13 -21.91
CA ASN A 750 8.76 -12.39 -23.23
C ASN A 750 9.09 -11.25 -24.21
N MET A 751 9.56 -11.60 -25.42
CA MET A 751 10.08 -10.61 -26.37
C MET A 751 9.02 -9.66 -26.92
N GLU A 752 7.75 -10.07 -27.03
CA GLU A 752 6.68 -9.18 -27.46
C GLU A 752 6.46 -8.05 -26.44
N VAL A 753 6.51 -8.40 -25.15
CA VAL A 753 6.39 -7.41 -24.06
C VAL A 753 7.65 -6.57 -23.94
N ALA A 754 8.85 -7.17 -24.04
CA ALA A 754 10.12 -6.43 -23.99
C ALA A 754 10.23 -5.36 -25.09
N LEU A 755 9.73 -5.68 -26.29
CA LEU A 755 9.75 -4.79 -27.45
C LEU A 755 8.47 -3.96 -27.60
N GLN A 756 7.51 -4.07 -26.68
CA GLN A 756 6.27 -3.29 -26.77
C GLN A 756 6.58 -1.78 -26.74
N PRO A 757 6.03 -0.98 -27.68
CA PRO A 757 6.15 0.47 -27.63
C PRO A 757 5.50 1.02 -26.36
N ARG A 758 6.26 1.77 -25.56
CA ARG A 758 5.74 2.46 -24.37
C ARG A 758 5.71 3.95 -24.61
N MET A 759 4.51 4.51 -24.74
CA MET A 759 4.35 5.94 -25.00
C MET A 759 4.83 6.75 -23.79
N ILE A 760 5.71 7.70 -24.05
CA ILE A 760 6.06 8.78 -23.12
C ILE A 760 5.77 10.11 -23.78
N GLN A 761 5.85 11.20 -23.03
CA GLN A 761 5.58 12.53 -23.57
C GLN A 761 6.49 12.79 -24.79
N PHE A 762 5.86 12.96 -25.96
CA PHE A 762 6.49 13.27 -27.24
C PHE A 762 7.41 12.18 -27.85
N SER A 763 7.47 10.95 -27.29
CA SER A 763 8.33 9.87 -27.81
C SER A 763 7.90 8.48 -27.29
N LEU A 764 8.73 7.45 -27.51
CA LEU A 764 8.65 6.15 -26.84
C LEU A 764 9.77 6.01 -25.79
N ALA A 765 9.48 5.31 -24.70
CA ALA A 765 10.52 4.87 -23.78
C ALA A 765 11.41 3.80 -24.43
N PRO A 766 12.68 3.68 -24.02
CA PRO A 766 13.58 2.67 -24.57
C PRO A 766 13.04 1.25 -24.41
N ALA A 767 13.33 0.42 -25.41
CA ALA A 767 13.05 -1.01 -25.39
C ALA A 767 13.76 -1.69 -24.21
N TYR A 768 13.09 -2.69 -23.66
CA TYR A 768 13.66 -3.50 -22.60
C TYR A 768 14.83 -4.33 -23.14
N GLN A 769 15.97 -4.29 -22.45
CA GLN A 769 17.15 -5.10 -22.76
C GLN A 769 17.56 -5.89 -21.51
N PRO A 770 17.62 -7.24 -21.59
CA PRO A 770 17.99 -8.07 -20.43
C PRO A 770 19.46 -7.90 -20.08
N SER A 771 19.82 -8.18 -18.82
CA SER A 771 21.23 -8.26 -18.42
C SER A 771 21.91 -9.41 -19.16
N ARG A 772 23.11 -9.15 -19.67
CA ARG A 772 23.75 -9.91 -20.75
C ARG A 772 23.96 -11.40 -20.45
N THR A 773 24.34 -11.74 -19.22
CA THR A 773 24.70 -13.12 -18.83
C THR A 773 23.74 -13.68 -17.76
N PRO A 774 23.53 -15.03 -17.71
CA PRO A 774 22.72 -15.65 -16.67
C PRO A 774 23.16 -15.25 -15.26
N GLN A 775 24.47 -15.19 -15.02
CA GLN A 775 25.06 -14.82 -13.73
C GLN A 775 24.67 -13.40 -13.29
N GLN A 776 24.47 -12.48 -14.23
CA GLN A 776 24.00 -11.13 -13.93
C GLN A 776 22.49 -11.11 -13.66
N ARG A 777 21.67 -11.73 -14.52
CA ARG A 777 20.20 -11.61 -14.46
C ARG A 777 19.50 -12.58 -13.48
N ASN A 778 20.12 -13.70 -13.13
CA ASN A 778 19.53 -14.72 -12.25
C ASN A 778 19.75 -14.41 -10.77
N ARG A 779 19.57 -13.15 -10.38
CA ARG A 779 19.54 -12.74 -8.96
C ARG A 779 18.13 -12.85 -8.39
N ARG A 780 18.03 -12.74 -7.06
CA ARG A 780 16.78 -12.62 -6.31
C ARG A 780 15.88 -11.56 -6.93
N SER A 781 14.58 -11.83 -6.96
CA SER A 781 13.59 -10.99 -7.64
C SER A 781 13.44 -9.59 -7.04
N ILE A 782 13.87 -9.38 -5.78
CA ILE A 782 13.96 -8.05 -5.16
C ILE A 782 14.92 -7.11 -5.91
N TYR A 783 15.89 -7.63 -6.65
CA TYR A 783 16.85 -6.84 -7.44
C TYR A 783 16.37 -6.53 -8.86
N VAL A 784 15.19 -7.01 -9.27
CA VAL A 784 14.61 -6.72 -10.58
C VAL A 784 14.31 -5.23 -10.69
N TYR A 785 14.73 -4.61 -11.79
CA TYR A 785 14.40 -3.22 -12.09
C TYR A 785 12.87 -3.07 -12.26
N ARG A 786 12.25 -2.22 -11.43
CA ARG A 786 10.80 -2.06 -11.39
C ARG A 786 10.37 -0.81 -12.16
N VAL A 787 9.77 -1.04 -13.33
CA VAL A 787 9.22 0.01 -14.20
C VAL A 787 7.71 0.10 -14.00
N ARG A 788 7.19 1.29 -13.70
CA ARG A 788 5.74 1.49 -13.47
C ARG A 788 4.90 1.23 -14.72
N GLY A 789 5.42 1.61 -15.88
CA GLY A 789 4.74 1.44 -17.17
C GLY A 789 5.05 0.13 -17.90
N GLN A 790 5.79 -0.81 -17.30
CA GLN A 790 6.14 -2.10 -17.92
C GLN A 790 6.32 -3.17 -16.84
N ALA A 791 5.27 -3.92 -16.54
CA ALA A 791 5.36 -5.04 -15.63
C ALA A 791 6.02 -6.25 -16.31
N ASP A 792 6.72 -7.07 -15.51
CA ASP A 792 7.16 -8.39 -15.98
C ASP A 792 5.94 -9.31 -16.05
N PRO A 793 5.63 -9.94 -17.21
CA PRO A 793 4.42 -10.72 -17.38
C PRO A 793 4.30 -11.90 -16.41
N PHE A 794 5.44 -12.52 -16.05
CA PHE A 794 5.43 -13.60 -15.08
C PHE A 794 5.08 -13.03 -13.70
N LEU A 795 5.77 -11.98 -13.27
CA LEU A 795 5.52 -11.41 -11.95
C LEU A 795 4.10 -10.87 -11.80
N GLU A 796 3.58 -10.18 -12.81
CA GLU A 796 2.22 -9.64 -12.84
C GLU A 796 1.15 -10.73 -12.78
N VAL A 797 1.27 -11.79 -13.60
CA VAL A 797 0.31 -12.91 -13.61
C VAL A 797 0.24 -13.61 -12.25
N PHE A 798 1.34 -13.65 -11.50
CA PHE A 798 1.38 -14.19 -10.13
C PHE A 798 1.17 -13.12 -9.05
N ASN A 799 0.43 -12.06 -9.39
CA ASN A 799 -0.05 -11.01 -8.50
C ASN A 799 1.06 -10.25 -7.76
N GLN A 800 2.18 -9.95 -8.43
CA GLN A 800 3.09 -8.93 -7.92
C GLN A 800 2.31 -7.60 -7.78
N PRO A 801 2.37 -6.93 -6.62
CA PRO A 801 1.66 -5.68 -6.42
C PRO A 801 2.09 -4.61 -7.42
N ASN A 802 1.13 -3.88 -7.97
CA ASN A 802 1.44 -2.69 -8.73
C ASN A 802 2.06 -1.63 -7.78
N PRO A 803 3.08 -0.88 -8.20
CA PRO A 803 3.72 0.08 -7.31
C PRO A 803 2.95 1.42 -7.21
N ASN A 804 1.77 1.60 -7.82
CA ASN A 804 1.06 2.89 -7.80
C ASN A 804 0.37 3.15 -6.46
N ASP A 805 -0.15 2.11 -5.84
CA ASP A 805 -0.82 2.15 -4.55
C ASP A 805 -0.09 1.31 -3.51
N SER A 806 -0.26 1.65 -2.23
CA SER A 806 0.33 0.88 -1.13
C SER A 806 -0.41 -0.44 -1.01
N CYS A 807 0.32 -1.56 -1.13
CA CYS A 807 -0.25 -2.89 -0.97
C CYS A 807 -0.14 -3.32 0.50
N ASP A 808 -1.27 -3.42 1.18
CA ASP A 808 -1.35 -3.94 2.54
C ASP A 808 -1.36 -5.47 2.58
N LEU A 809 -2.24 -6.08 1.78
CA LEU A 809 -2.38 -7.52 1.65
C LEU A 809 -2.30 -7.91 0.17
N ARG A 810 -1.44 -8.87 -0.16
CA ARG A 810 -1.31 -9.37 -1.53
C ARG A 810 -2.49 -10.26 -1.90
N ASP A 811 -3.03 -10.05 -3.10
CA ASP A 811 -4.05 -10.93 -3.66
C ASP A 811 -3.49 -12.33 -3.95
N SER A 812 -4.15 -13.36 -3.41
CA SER A 812 -3.86 -14.76 -3.73
C SER A 812 -4.95 -15.32 -4.63
N ALA A 813 -4.79 -15.14 -5.94
CA ALA A 813 -5.69 -15.71 -6.93
C ALA A 813 -5.26 -17.13 -7.30
N SER A 814 -6.20 -17.94 -7.77
CA SER A 814 -5.93 -19.21 -8.47
C SER A 814 -6.76 -19.25 -9.75
N VAL A 815 -6.21 -18.69 -10.81
CA VAL A 815 -6.90 -18.49 -12.09
C VAL A 815 -6.21 -19.25 -13.22
N SER A 816 -6.98 -19.64 -14.24
CA SER A 816 -6.48 -20.42 -15.38
C SER A 816 -5.23 -19.83 -16.07
N PRO A 817 -5.10 -18.51 -16.27
CA PRO A 817 -3.87 -17.92 -16.83
C PRO A 817 -2.60 -18.29 -16.06
N GLN A 818 -2.64 -18.33 -14.73
CA GLN A 818 -1.46 -18.69 -13.92
C GLN A 818 -1.04 -20.15 -14.14
N ALA A 819 -2.01 -21.06 -14.23
CA ALA A 819 -1.73 -22.46 -14.52
C ALA A 819 -1.14 -22.63 -15.94
N PHE A 820 -1.67 -21.92 -16.94
CA PHE A 820 -1.13 -21.95 -18.30
C PHE A 820 0.26 -21.30 -18.40
N THR A 821 0.54 -20.25 -17.64
CA THR A 821 1.88 -19.66 -17.54
C THR A 821 2.90 -20.66 -16.98
N MET A 822 2.52 -21.44 -15.95
CA MET A 822 3.36 -22.55 -15.44
C MET A 822 3.55 -23.70 -16.43
N MET A 823 2.73 -23.82 -17.47
CA MET A 823 2.85 -24.89 -18.46
C MET A 823 3.61 -24.46 -19.73
N ASN A 824 3.40 -23.21 -20.17
CA ASN A 824 3.69 -22.82 -21.55
C ASN A 824 4.61 -21.62 -21.69
N SER A 825 4.99 -20.93 -20.60
CA SER A 825 5.85 -19.76 -20.72
C SER A 825 7.30 -20.14 -21.03
N ASP A 826 7.99 -19.27 -21.77
CA ASP A 826 9.42 -19.43 -22.08
C ASP A 826 10.25 -19.55 -20.80
N LEU A 827 9.97 -18.69 -19.81
CA LEU A 827 10.65 -18.69 -18.52
C LEU A 827 10.59 -20.07 -17.85
N ILE A 828 9.40 -20.68 -17.78
CA ILE A 828 9.24 -21.96 -17.10
C ILE A 828 9.89 -23.10 -17.91
N THR A 829 9.80 -23.04 -19.24
CA THR A 829 10.48 -24.01 -20.13
C THR A 829 11.99 -23.97 -19.92
N ASP A 830 12.58 -22.78 -19.87
CA ASP A 830 14.01 -22.59 -19.63
C ASP A 830 14.43 -23.11 -18.25
N ARG A 831 13.63 -22.82 -17.21
CA ARG A 831 13.90 -23.33 -15.85
C ARG A 831 13.78 -24.86 -15.78
N ALA A 832 12.82 -25.47 -16.49
CA ALA A 832 12.68 -26.92 -16.54
C ALA A 832 13.89 -27.59 -17.23
N ILE A 833 14.42 -26.98 -18.31
CA ILE A 833 15.64 -27.43 -18.98
C ILE A 833 16.85 -27.32 -18.06
N ALA A 834 17.01 -26.18 -17.38
CA ALA A 834 18.11 -25.99 -16.43
C ALA A 834 18.03 -27.00 -15.27
N PHE A 835 16.82 -27.31 -14.79
CA PHE A 835 16.59 -28.32 -13.76
C PHE A 835 17.03 -29.71 -14.24
N ALA A 836 16.60 -30.11 -15.44
CA ALA A 836 17.01 -31.38 -16.05
C ALA A 836 18.53 -31.48 -16.22
N LEU A 837 19.19 -30.40 -16.68
CA LEU A 837 20.65 -30.35 -16.83
C LEU A 837 21.37 -30.54 -15.49
N ARG A 838 20.92 -29.86 -14.42
CA ARG A 838 21.46 -30.05 -13.06
C ARG A 838 21.32 -31.52 -12.62
N VAL A 839 20.14 -32.09 -12.78
CA VAL A 839 19.85 -33.46 -12.35
C VAL A 839 20.66 -34.50 -13.13
N GLN A 840 20.85 -34.32 -14.45
CA GLN A 840 21.72 -35.17 -15.28
C GLN A 840 23.21 -35.06 -14.90
N LYS A 841 23.64 -33.90 -14.41
CA LYS A 841 24.98 -33.71 -13.88
C LYS A 841 25.17 -34.49 -12.58
N GLU A 842 24.21 -34.41 -11.67
CA GLU A 842 24.25 -35.04 -10.34
C GLU A 842 23.97 -36.56 -10.36
N THR A 843 23.16 -37.05 -11.31
CA THR A 843 22.70 -38.46 -11.34
C THR A 843 22.61 -39.03 -12.76
N LYS A 844 22.71 -40.36 -12.90
CA LYS A 844 22.85 -41.04 -14.20
C LYS A 844 21.66 -41.90 -14.63
N THR A 845 20.96 -42.56 -13.71
CA THR A 845 19.82 -43.43 -14.05
C THR A 845 18.50 -42.67 -14.02
N PRO A 846 17.50 -43.05 -14.83
CA PRO A 846 16.18 -42.41 -14.83
C PRO A 846 15.54 -42.33 -13.44
N GLU A 847 15.60 -43.41 -12.66
CA GLU A 847 15.01 -43.48 -11.33
C GLU A 847 15.73 -42.56 -10.34
N ALA A 848 17.06 -42.50 -10.41
CA ALA A 848 17.86 -41.59 -9.57
C ALA A 848 17.62 -40.12 -9.95
N GLN A 849 17.43 -39.84 -11.25
CA GLN A 849 17.10 -38.51 -11.75
C GLN A 849 15.74 -38.06 -11.21
N ILE A 850 14.70 -38.90 -11.34
CA ILE A 850 13.36 -38.60 -10.79
C ILE A 850 13.44 -38.39 -9.28
N ASN A 851 14.12 -39.28 -8.55
CA ASN A 851 14.26 -39.15 -7.10
C ASN A 851 14.95 -37.85 -6.70
N ARG A 852 16.03 -37.45 -7.40
CA ARG A 852 16.74 -36.21 -7.12
C ARG A 852 15.90 -34.98 -7.46
N SER A 853 15.09 -35.02 -8.53
CA SER A 853 14.14 -33.95 -8.84
C SER A 853 13.11 -33.75 -7.73
N PHE A 854 12.58 -34.82 -7.14
CA PHE A 854 11.65 -34.72 -6.00
C PHE A 854 12.33 -34.11 -4.76
N GLN A 855 13.55 -34.55 -4.45
CA GLN A 855 14.29 -34.03 -3.31
C GLN A 855 14.54 -32.53 -3.45
N LEU A 856 14.96 -32.09 -4.65
CA LEU A 856 15.26 -30.68 -4.92
C LEU A 856 13.99 -29.80 -4.93
N ALA A 857 12.90 -30.25 -5.56
CA ALA A 857 11.70 -29.42 -5.69
C ALA A 857 10.77 -29.47 -4.47
N LEU A 858 10.62 -30.66 -3.88
CA LEU A 858 9.60 -30.97 -2.88
C LEU A 858 10.17 -31.37 -1.52
N GLY A 859 11.49 -31.56 -1.40
CA GLY A 859 12.15 -31.92 -0.13
C GLY A 859 11.93 -33.37 0.34
N ARG A 860 11.26 -34.20 -0.47
CA ARG A 860 10.99 -35.62 -0.18
C ARG A 860 11.41 -36.54 -1.33
N SER A 861 11.30 -37.84 -1.12
CA SER A 861 11.43 -38.84 -2.20
C SER A 861 10.05 -39.12 -2.83
N PRO A 862 9.98 -39.55 -4.11
CA PRO A 862 8.73 -39.97 -4.72
C PRO A 862 8.24 -41.26 -4.06
N SER A 863 6.92 -41.40 -3.96
CA SER A 863 6.29 -42.68 -3.65
C SER A 863 6.55 -43.69 -4.77
N ALA A 864 6.39 -44.99 -4.48
CA ALA A 864 6.57 -46.04 -5.47
C ALA A 864 5.64 -45.87 -6.70
N ALA A 865 4.43 -45.35 -6.50
CA ALA A 865 3.49 -45.07 -7.57
C ALA A 865 3.91 -43.87 -8.43
N GLU A 866 4.36 -42.78 -7.81
CA GLU A 866 4.90 -41.60 -8.51
C GLU A 866 6.13 -41.97 -9.35
N LEU A 867 7.09 -42.70 -8.74
CA LEU A 867 8.31 -43.12 -9.42
C LEU A 867 8.00 -43.98 -10.65
N LYS A 868 7.15 -45.00 -10.51
CA LYS A 868 6.75 -45.86 -11.63
C LYS A 868 6.09 -45.07 -12.76
N ARG A 869 5.18 -44.15 -12.42
CA ARG A 869 4.45 -43.34 -13.41
C ARG A 869 5.40 -42.42 -14.17
N LEU A 870 6.29 -41.73 -13.46
CA LEU A 870 7.22 -40.78 -14.07
C LEU A 870 8.34 -41.47 -14.86
N THR A 871 8.80 -42.65 -14.45
CA THR A 871 9.74 -43.45 -15.25
C THR A 871 9.11 -43.85 -16.59
N THR A 872 7.83 -44.25 -16.58
CA THR A 872 7.08 -44.57 -17.80
C THR A 872 6.95 -43.34 -18.70
N TYR A 873 6.48 -42.24 -18.13
CA TYR A 873 6.31 -40.96 -18.85
C TYR A 873 7.63 -40.44 -19.45
N LEU A 874 8.73 -40.51 -18.70
CA LEU A 874 10.06 -40.13 -19.18
C LEU A 874 10.50 -40.98 -20.39
N GLY A 875 10.16 -42.27 -20.40
CA GLY A 875 10.40 -43.15 -21.55
C GLY A 875 9.63 -42.71 -22.80
N GLU A 876 8.34 -42.39 -22.65
CA GLU A 876 7.47 -41.90 -23.72
C GLU A 876 7.96 -40.55 -24.27
N MET A 877 8.29 -39.60 -23.39
CA MET A 877 8.78 -38.28 -23.81
C MET A 877 10.14 -38.35 -24.50
N LYS A 878 11.02 -39.29 -24.13
CA LYS A 878 12.27 -39.54 -24.89
C LYS A 878 11.99 -39.94 -26.33
N GLN A 879 11.00 -40.80 -26.55
CA GLN A 879 10.61 -41.21 -27.90
C GLN A 879 10.02 -40.02 -28.68
N TYR A 880 9.13 -39.24 -28.05
CA TYR A 880 8.53 -38.05 -28.65
C TYR A 880 9.60 -37.02 -29.06
N HIS A 881 10.47 -36.61 -28.14
CA HIS A 881 11.45 -35.55 -28.38
C HIS A 881 12.54 -35.90 -29.38
N ARG A 882 12.77 -37.21 -29.67
CA ARG A 882 13.66 -37.65 -30.76
C ARG A 882 13.06 -37.37 -32.14
N GLY A 883 11.74 -37.33 -32.25
CA GLY A 883 11.02 -36.96 -33.47
C GLY A 883 10.79 -35.46 -33.64
N VAL A 884 11.08 -34.65 -32.62
CA VAL A 884 10.86 -33.20 -32.61
C VAL A 884 12.19 -32.45 -32.73
N GLN A 885 12.25 -31.47 -33.63
CA GLN A 885 13.39 -30.58 -33.80
C GLN A 885 12.98 -29.14 -33.46
N PRO A 886 13.31 -28.63 -32.25
CA PRO A 886 13.00 -27.27 -31.88
C PRO A 886 13.77 -26.26 -32.72
N LYS A 887 13.11 -25.14 -33.03
CA LYS A 887 13.75 -24.04 -33.75
C LYS A 887 14.66 -23.24 -32.80
N PRO A 888 15.89 -22.89 -33.21
CA PRO A 888 16.72 -21.95 -32.46
C PRO A 888 16.04 -20.58 -32.34
N VAL A 889 16.22 -19.93 -31.19
CA VAL A 889 15.73 -18.57 -30.94
C VAL A 889 16.75 -17.57 -31.47
N THR A 890 16.27 -16.54 -32.18
CA THR A 890 17.10 -15.44 -32.69
C THR A 890 16.69 -14.14 -32.01
N TYR A 891 17.67 -13.39 -31.50
CA TYR A 891 17.42 -12.12 -30.83
C TYR A 891 17.76 -10.94 -31.76
N PRO A 892 16.88 -9.93 -31.87
CA PRO A 892 17.15 -8.76 -32.70
C PRO A 892 18.22 -7.87 -32.03
N THR A 893 19.19 -7.42 -32.81
CA THR A 893 20.15 -6.38 -32.36
C THR A 893 19.70 -4.97 -32.72
N ARG A 894 18.64 -4.85 -33.53
CA ARG A 894 17.99 -3.60 -33.95
C ARG A 894 16.51 -3.84 -34.19
N ILE A 895 15.70 -2.81 -34.00
CA ILE A 895 14.28 -2.78 -34.33
C ILE A 895 13.93 -1.46 -35.01
N THR A 896 12.88 -1.47 -35.83
CA THR A 896 12.27 -0.26 -36.40
C THR A 896 11.03 0.08 -35.60
N ARG A 897 10.90 1.35 -35.22
CA ARG A 897 9.74 1.92 -34.53
C ARG A 897 9.00 2.85 -35.47
N SER A 898 7.68 2.93 -35.32
CA SER A 898 6.83 3.85 -36.07
C SER A 898 6.06 4.76 -35.10
N LEU A 899 6.02 6.07 -35.39
CA LEU A 899 5.32 7.09 -34.61
C LEU A 899 4.61 8.07 -35.55
N VAL A 900 3.67 8.86 -35.01
CA VAL A 900 3.02 9.95 -35.76
C VAL A 900 3.71 11.27 -35.43
N GLU A 901 4.16 12.00 -36.44
CA GLU A 901 4.68 13.36 -36.27
C GLU A 901 3.49 14.31 -36.05
N GLU A 902 3.52 15.03 -34.93
CA GLU A 902 2.37 15.73 -34.36
C GLU A 902 1.76 16.83 -35.25
N PHE A 903 2.59 17.57 -35.99
CA PHE A 903 2.11 18.71 -36.77
C PHE A 903 1.64 18.29 -38.17
N SER A 904 2.29 17.30 -38.76
CA SER A 904 1.97 16.78 -40.08
C SER A 904 0.90 15.68 -40.05
N GLY A 905 0.72 14.99 -38.91
CA GLY A 905 -0.15 13.83 -38.77
C GLY A 905 0.32 12.59 -39.53
N LYS A 906 1.55 12.60 -40.06
CA LYS A 906 2.11 11.51 -40.87
C LYS A 906 2.95 10.55 -40.02
N ILE A 907 2.96 9.28 -40.43
CA ILE A 907 3.77 8.25 -39.78
C ILE A 907 5.23 8.40 -40.21
N PHE A 908 6.14 8.43 -39.25
CA PHE A 908 7.58 8.32 -39.48
C PHE A 908 8.17 7.13 -38.74
N GLU A 909 9.32 6.67 -39.23
CA GLU A 909 10.05 5.55 -38.66
C GLU A 909 11.44 5.96 -38.17
N TYR A 910 11.92 5.26 -37.15
CA TYR A 910 13.29 5.40 -36.68
C TYR A 910 13.83 4.05 -36.17
N GLU A 911 15.14 3.86 -36.23
CA GLU A 911 15.79 2.65 -35.72
C GLU A 911 16.13 2.75 -34.24
N GLU A 912 15.98 1.67 -33.50
CA GLU A 912 16.48 1.55 -32.13
C GLU A 912 17.51 0.41 -32.07
N ILE A 913 18.67 0.67 -31.46
CA ILE A 913 19.72 -0.35 -31.29
C ILE A 913 19.50 -1.12 -29.99
N LEU A 914 19.79 -2.42 -30.03
CA LEU A 914 19.70 -3.33 -28.89
C LEU A 914 21.06 -4.00 -28.64
N PRO A 915 22.09 -3.25 -28.23
CA PRO A 915 23.45 -3.76 -28.10
C PRO A 915 23.59 -4.88 -27.07
N ALA A 916 22.66 -5.01 -26.11
CA ALA A 916 22.65 -6.14 -25.18
C ALA A 916 22.54 -7.49 -25.91
N PHE A 917 21.90 -7.54 -27.08
CA PHE A 917 21.69 -8.75 -27.88
C PHE A 917 22.88 -9.13 -28.80
N GLU A 918 23.88 -8.26 -28.98
CA GLU A 918 25.02 -8.54 -29.88
C GLU A 918 25.96 -9.64 -29.34
N ASN A 919 26.09 -9.73 -28.03
CA ASN A 919 26.93 -10.71 -27.32
C ASN A 919 26.19 -11.31 -26.12
N TYR A 920 24.87 -11.47 -26.31
CA TYR A 920 23.96 -12.03 -25.34
C TYR A 920 24.19 -13.51 -25.12
N VAL A 921 24.14 -13.92 -23.86
CA VAL A 921 24.20 -15.33 -23.48
C VAL A 921 22.82 -15.69 -22.96
N PRO A 922 21.92 -16.25 -23.79
CA PRO A 922 20.59 -16.65 -23.33
C PRO A 922 20.67 -17.84 -22.38
N ASP A 923 19.61 -18.04 -21.60
CA ASP A 923 19.41 -19.33 -20.92
C ASP A 923 19.29 -20.46 -21.95
N LYS A 924 19.58 -21.70 -21.53
CA LYS A 924 19.55 -22.86 -22.44
C LYS A 924 18.14 -23.08 -22.97
N LYS A 925 17.98 -23.01 -24.29
CA LYS A 925 16.71 -23.18 -25.00
C LYS A 925 16.51 -24.64 -25.44
N PRO A 926 15.29 -25.05 -25.82
CA PRO A 926 15.02 -26.42 -26.28
C PRO A 926 15.91 -26.89 -27.45
N ALA A 927 16.35 -25.97 -28.32
CA ALA A 927 17.23 -26.27 -29.45
C ALA A 927 18.70 -26.54 -29.03
N ASP A 928 19.11 -26.11 -27.83
CA ASP A 928 20.49 -26.21 -27.35
C ASP A 928 20.80 -27.53 -26.61
N VAL A 929 19.78 -28.38 -26.42
CA VAL A 929 19.86 -29.56 -25.56
C VAL A 929 19.33 -30.82 -26.26
N SER A 930 19.78 -31.98 -25.76
CA SER A 930 19.39 -33.29 -26.30
C SER A 930 17.90 -33.59 -26.11
N ALA A 931 17.37 -34.51 -26.93
CA ALA A 931 16.01 -35.03 -26.75
C ALA A 931 15.82 -35.65 -25.36
N GLU A 932 16.84 -36.31 -24.82
CA GLU A 932 16.84 -36.90 -23.48
C GLU A 932 16.75 -35.83 -22.38
N THR A 933 17.42 -34.68 -22.56
CA THR A 933 17.31 -33.54 -21.64
C THR A 933 15.92 -32.92 -21.71
N ARG A 934 15.35 -32.73 -22.91
CA ARG A 934 13.98 -32.21 -23.07
C ARG A 934 12.94 -33.12 -22.41
N ALA A 935 13.06 -34.44 -22.59
CA ALA A 935 12.16 -35.40 -21.95
C ALA A 935 12.23 -35.38 -20.42
N LEU A 936 13.44 -35.20 -19.85
CA LEU A 936 13.57 -35.01 -18.41
C LEU A 936 13.05 -33.64 -17.95
N ALA A 937 13.19 -32.60 -18.78
CA ALA A 937 12.63 -31.28 -18.51
C ALA A 937 11.09 -31.35 -18.39
N ASP A 938 10.40 -32.18 -19.16
CA ASP A 938 8.95 -32.39 -19.01
C ASP A 938 8.57 -32.95 -17.62
N VAL A 939 9.41 -33.82 -17.05
CA VAL A 939 9.23 -34.32 -15.66
C VAL A 939 9.46 -33.19 -14.66
N CYS A 940 10.53 -32.42 -14.84
CA CYS A 940 10.83 -31.25 -14.00
C CYS A 940 9.71 -30.20 -14.03
N LEU A 941 9.15 -29.96 -15.22
CA LEU A 941 8.00 -29.07 -15.45
C LEU A 941 6.77 -29.52 -14.66
N ALA A 942 6.47 -30.83 -14.69
CA ALA A 942 5.36 -31.39 -13.93
C ALA A 942 5.51 -31.16 -12.40
N LEU A 943 6.75 -31.19 -11.88
CA LEU A 943 7.02 -30.91 -10.48
C LEU A 943 6.82 -29.42 -10.15
N PHE A 944 7.34 -28.51 -10.97
CA PHE A 944 7.12 -27.07 -10.79
C PHE A 944 5.63 -26.68 -10.87
N ASN A 945 4.81 -27.45 -11.57
CA ASN A 945 3.37 -27.19 -11.66
C ASN A 945 2.54 -27.97 -10.62
N SER A 946 3.19 -28.68 -9.69
CA SER A 946 2.47 -29.39 -8.63
C SER A 946 1.97 -28.42 -7.54
N PRO A 947 0.80 -28.69 -6.91
CA PRO A 947 0.37 -27.92 -5.74
C PRO A 947 1.40 -27.95 -4.60
N GLU A 948 2.10 -29.07 -4.42
CA GLU A 948 3.14 -29.22 -3.39
C GLU A 948 4.33 -28.27 -3.62
N PHE A 949 4.62 -27.93 -4.87
CA PHE A 949 5.60 -26.89 -5.18
C PHE A 949 5.05 -25.49 -4.91
N ALA A 950 3.83 -25.19 -5.37
CA ALA A 950 3.27 -23.84 -5.39
C ALA A 950 2.65 -23.36 -4.07
N TYR A 951 2.43 -24.24 -3.09
CA TYR A 951 1.77 -23.91 -1.83
C TYR A 951 2.60 -24.31 -0.60
N LEU A 952 2.38 -23.57 0.48
CA LEU A 952 2.81 -23.88 1.84
C LEU A 952 1.60 -24.34 2.64
N TYR A 953 1.81 -25.42 3.40
CA TYR A 953 0.81 -26.08 4.23
C TYR A 953 1.15 -25.94 5.70
#